data_AF-A0A3N5TCZ0-F1
#
_entry.id   AF-A0A3N5TCZ0-F1
#
_cell.length_a   1.000
_cell.length_b   1.000
_cell.length_c   1.000
_cell.angle_alpha   90.00
_cell.angle_beta   90.00
_cell.angle_gamma   90.00
#
_symmetry.space_group_name_H-M   'P 1'
#
loop_
_entity.id
_entity.type
_entity.pdbx_description
1 polymer ?
#
loop_
_entity_poly.entity_id
_entity_poly.type
_entity_poly.pdbx_seq_one_letter_code
_entity_poly.pdbx_strand_id
1 'polypeptide(L)'
;IGDLSSVLLCAVPPNQASFLQRVGRAGRRDGNAMITTLADGNSPHDLYFFEQPQEMLAGDVTPPGVFLRAAEVLRRQLCGFCLDDWVGSGVPVTALPDETSRALDALARRDTSRFPFTFLDPVLTHEPELLQAFLDLLGADLDAQTQQRLRDFMRGTDEVDSLRVRLSKALEELLKERQVYQKRALQLKKQIDALKARPQDEATQHEIDSLQRERQSALELISELNRRELLRTLTDAGLIPNYAFPEAGIELKSVLWRRRTAEDRGAGRYIALPAFTYERPAASALSEFAPENRFYANQRRVEIDQINMALASLETWRLCPSCHHMQNLMVQADAHVACPRCGDPMWADQAQRRELLRFRQAIANSDDTRVRIDDSAEDREPRFYLRQLLVDFETADVREAWQLKAKDLPFGFEFIARATFRDVNFGELGKPGVDFKVANRESPRPGFRLCRHCGKVQGTPRQSDDAQPEQAHAFDCDKRNVHDATSIVDCLYLYREFSSEALRILVPYTIHGVDEGVVQSFIAALQLGLKQRFGGKVDHLRIGTQEEPGRDGGPRRAYVLLYDSVPGGTGYLHQLLAQDATTLVEVFKQALEAITRCPCNLDTEKDGCYRCVYQYRQGRAMEQVSRDRAREVLTELVSAT
;
A
#
# COMPACT_ATOMS: atom_id res chain seq x y z
N ILE A 1 -22.15 -19.14 -9.42
CA ILE A 1 -22.46 -17.72 -9.12
C ILE A 1 -23.86 -17.50 -9.69
N GLY A 2 -24.86 -17.20 -8.85
CA GLY A 2 -26.28 -17.13 -9.26
C GLY A 2 -27.20 -18.14 -8.55
N ASP A 3 -26.66 -19.08 -7.78
CA ASP A 3 -27.47 -20.17 -7.21
C ASP A 3 -28.12 -19.83 -5.86
N LEU A 4 -27.80 -18.66 -5.30
CA LEU A 4 -28.33 -18.24 -4.02
C LEU A 4 -29.82 -17.87 -4.16
N SER A 5 -30.63 -18.35 -3.23
CA SER A 5 -32.05 -17.98 -3.16
C SER A 5 -32.25 -16.58 -2.56
N SER A 6 -31.31 -16.15 -1.73
CA SER A 6 -31.37 -14.85 -1.07
C SER A 6 -29.99 -14.22 -0.88
N VAL A 7 -29.93 -12.89 -0.93
CA VAL A 7 -28.74 -12.09 -0.59
C VAL A 7 -29.16 -11.00 0.40
N LEU A 8 -28.45 -10.92 1.51
CA LEU A 8 -28.56 -9.84 2.49
C LEU A 8 -27.29 -8.98 2.43
N LEU A 9 -27.47 -7.68 2.21
CA LEU A 9 -26.42 -6.67 2.26
C LEU A 9 -26.57 -5.88 3.56
N CYS A 10 -25.58 -5.95 4.44
CA CYS A 10 -25.61 -5.26 5.74
C CYS A 10 -25.28 -3.76 5.69
N ALA A 11 -25.00 -3.23 4.49
CA ALA A 11 -24.80 -1.82 4.21
C ALA A 11 -25.03 -1.57 2.71
N VAL A 12 -25.39 -0.35 2.32
CA VAL A 12 -25.51 0.02 0.91
C VAL A 12 -24.10 -0.01 0.26
N PRO A 13 -23.87 -0.84 -0.78
CA PRO A 13 -22.59 -0.92 -1.46
C PRO A 13 -22.14 0.43 -2.03
N PRO A 14 -20.82 0.72 -2.08
CA PRO A 14 -20.30 2.06 -2.44
C PRO A 14 -20.64 2.57 -3.84
N ASN A 15 -21.03 1.69 -4.76
CA ASN A 15 -21.36 2.06 -6.13
C ASN A 15 -22.31 1.01 -6.75
N GLN A 16 -23.00 1.44 -7.81
CA GLN A 16 -23.99 0.65 -8.55
C GLN A 16 -23.42 -0.67 -9.09
N ALA A 17 -22.22 -0.67 -9.67
CA ALA A 17 -21.59 -1.90 -10.17
C ALA A 17 -21.33 -2.91 -9.04
N SER A 18 -20.82 -2.45 -7.90
CA SER A 18 -20.64 -3.29 -6.69
C SER A 18 -21.97 -3.81 -6.17
N PHE A 19 -23.03 -3.02 -6.22
CA PHE A 19 -24.37 -3.44 -5.84
C PHE A 19 -24.88 -4.54 -6.77
N LEU A 20 -24.92 -4.30 -8.09
CA LEU A 20 -25.38 -5.23 -9.11
C LEU A 20 -24.60 -6.56 -9.08
N GLN A 21 -23.28 -6.52 -8.91
CA GLN A 21 -22.46 -7.74 -8.77
C GLN A 21 -22.78 -8.56 -7.52
N ARG A 22 -23.13 -7.91 -6.41
CA ARG A 22 -23.46 -8.60 -5.15
C ARG A 22 -24.85 -9.19 -5.20
N VAL A 23 -25.85 -8.43 -5.67
CA VAL A 23 -27.23 -8.91 -5.76
C VAL A 23 -27.41 -9.95 -6.87
N GLY A 24 -26.65 -9.86 -7.96
CA GLY A 24 -26.60 -10.87 -9.02
C GLY A 24 -26.03 -12.22 -8.60
N ARG A 25 -25.57 -12.37 -7.34
CA ARG A 25 -25.26 -13.68 -6.76
C ARG A 25 -26.51 -14.48 -6.43
N ALA A 26 -27.66 -13.82 -6.27
CA ALA A 26 -28.96 -14.43 -6.14
C ALA A 26 -29.75 -14.32 -7.44
N GLY A 27 -30.40 -15.42 -7.85
CA GLY A 27 -31.17 -15.49 -9.09
C GLY A 27 -31.07 -16.85 -9.79
N ARG A 28 -32.03 -17.75 -9.53
CA ARG A 28 -32.12 -19.04 -10.22
C ARG A 28 -32.74 -18.88 -11.60
N ARG A 29 -32.41 -19.78 -12.53
CA ARG A 29 -33.06 -19.85 -13.87
C ARG A 29 -34.59 -19.98 -13.79
N ASP A 30 -35.10 -20.59 -12.70
CA ASP A 30 -36.50 -21.05 -12.64
C ASP A 30 -37.27 -20.53 -11.40
N GLY A 31 -36.73 -19.56 -10.64
CA GLY A 31 -37.33 -19.17 -9.36
C GLY A 31 -37.08 -17.73 -8.91
N ASN A 32 -37.89 -17.29 -7.95
CA ASN A 32 -37.77 -15.98 -7.32
C ASN A 32 -36.52 -15.91 -6.43
N ALA A 33 -35.90 -14.72 -6.38
CA ALA A 33 -34.79 -14.43 -5.47
C ALA A 33 -35.16 -13.28 -4.53
N MET A 34 -34.74 -13.37 -3.28
CA MET A 34 -34.95 -12.29 -2.29
C MET A 34 -33.66 -11.52 -2.08
N ILE A 35 -33.69 -10.22 -2.34
CA ILE A 35 -32.56 -9.32 -2.12
C ILE A 35 -32.99 -8.32 -1.05
N THR A 36 -32.20 -8.22 0.02
CA THR A 36 -32.45 -7.27 1.11
C THR A 36 -31.18 -6.46 1.34
N THR A 37 -31.32 -5.14 1.41
CA THR A 37 -30.22 -4.22 1.76
C THR A 37 -30.64 -3.45 3.00
N LEU A 38 -29.83 -3.52 4.05
CA LEU A 38 -29.97 -2.72 5.26
C LEU A 38 -29.15 -1.44 5.07
N ALA A 39 -29.81 -0.30 5.21
CA ALA A 39 -29.17 1.01 5.19
C ALA A 39 -28.77 1.39 6.62
N ASP A 40 -27.51 1.73 6.84
CA ASP A 40 -27.05 2.26 8.13
C ASP A 40 -27.50 3.71 8.30
N GLY A 41 -28.28 3.99 9.35
CA GLY A 41 -28.75 5.34 9.68
C GLY A 41 -27.64 6.33 10.03
N ASN A 42 -26.43 5.85 10.34
CA ASN A 42 -25.26 6.69 10.57
C ASN A 42 -24.44 6.96 9.30
N SER A 43 -24.78 6.33 8.18
CA SER A 43 -24.09 6.50 6.88
C SER A 43 -24.92 7.45 6.00
N PRO A 44 -24.46 8.69 5.74
CA PRO A 44 -25.17 9.60 4.85
C PRO A 44 -25.32 9.05 3.43
N HIS A 45 -24.40 8.18 3.01
CA HIS A 45 -24.47 7.47 1.75
C HIS A 45 -25.66 6.50 1.72
N ASP A 46 -25.81 5.72 2.78
CA ASP A 46 -26.88 4.74 2.88
C ASP A 46 -28.23 5.44 2.97
N LEU A 47 -28.32 6.54 3.72
CA LEU A 47 -29.51 7.39 3.79
C LEU A 47 -29.89 7.98 2.43
N TYR A 48 -28.91 8.48 1.65
CA TYR A 48 -29.18 9.00 0.31
C TYR A 48 -29.80 7.93 -0.61
N PHE A 49 -29.24 6.73 -0.63
CA PHE A 49 -29.77 5.64 -1.46
C PHE A 49 -30.99 4.95 -0.86
N PHE A 50 -31.26 5.14 0.43
CA PHE A 50 -32.52 4.78 1.05
C PHE A 50 -33.65 5.70 0.57
N GLU A 51 -33.40 7.00 0.44
CA GLU A 51 -34.33 7.96 -0.16
C GLU A 51 -34.49 7.77 -1.68
N GLN A 52 -33.38 7.45 -2.38
CA GLN A 52 -33.31 7.33 -3.85
C GLN A 52 -32.88 5.93 -4.30
N PRO A 53 -33.63 4.86 -3.98
CA PRO A 53 -33.20 3.48 -4.26
C PRO A 53 -33.08 3.19 -5.75
N GLN A 54 -33.92 3.82 -6.58
CA GLN A 54 -33.89 3.64 -8.04
C GLN A 54 -32.54 4.03 -8.64
N GLU A 55 -31.83 5.02 -8.09
CA GLU A 55 -30.50 5.38 -8.59
C GLU A 55 -29.48 4.26 -8.36
N MET A 56 -29.59 3.50 -7.26
CA MET A 56 -28.71 2.35 -7.02
C MET A 56 -29.09 1.15 -7.91
N LEU A 57 -30.40 0.93 -8.10
CA LEU A 57 -30.95 -0.22 -8.83
C LEU A 57 -30.82 -0.09 -10.35
N ALA A 58 -31.14 1.08 -10.91
CA ALA A 58 -31.14 1.35 -12.35
C ALA A 58 -29.78 1.79 -12.90
N GLY A 59 -28.75 1.83 -12.04
CA GLY A 59 -27.46 2.43 -12.31
C GLY A 59 -26.78 1.99 -13.61
N ASP A 60 -26.29 2.96 -14.38
CA ASP A 60 -25.52 2.72 -15.59
C ASP A 60 -24.11 2.21 -15.22
N VAL A 61 -23.78 0.98 -15.65
CA VAL A 61 -22.47 0.38 -15.41
C VAL A 61 -21.50 0.92 -16.45
N THR A 62 -20.86 2.05 -16.13
CA THR A 62 -19.84 2.63 -17.00
C THR A 62 -18.67 1.66 -17.16
N PRO A 63 -18.26 1.30 -18.41
CA PRO A 63 -17.12 0.44 -18.62
C PRO A 63 -15.83 1.10 -18.09
N PRO A 64 -14.87 0.32 -17.57
CA PRO A 64 -13.58 0.88 -17.18
C PRO A 64 -12.82 1.33 -18.43
N GLY A 65 -12.30 2.55 -18.40
CA GLY A 65 -11.37 3.01 -19.44
C GLY A 65 -10.02 2.30 -19.31
N VAL A 66 -9.50 1.77 -20.42
CA VAL A 66 -8.15 1.20 -20.50
C VAL A 66 -7.24 2.20 -21.18
N PHE A 67 -6.11 2.53 -20.55
CA PHE A 67 -5.16 3.50 -21.06
C PHE A 67 -3.85 2.81 -21.45
N LEU A 68 -3.63 2.74 -22.77
CA LEU A 68 -2.51 2.01 -23.35
C LEU A 68 -1.16 2.73 -23.24
N ARG A 69 -1.10 3.95 -22.68
CA ARG A 69 0.15 4.68 -22.45
C ARG A 69 0.68 4.55 -21.02
N ALA A 70 0.09 3.68 -20.21
CA ALA A 70 0.57 3.38 -18.87
C ALA A 70 1.84 2.51 -18.92
N ALA A 71 3.02 3.15 -19.00
CA ALA A 71 4.32 2.48 -19.14
C ALA A 71 4.53 1.35 -18.12
N GLU A 72 4.10 1.53 -16.87
CA GLU A 72 4.28 0.54 -15.79
C GLU A 72 3.46 -0.73 -15.98
N VAL A 73 2.28 -0.60 -16.58
CA VAL A 73 1.47 -1.75 -17.00
C VAL A 73 2.15 -2.45 -18.17
N LEU A 74 2.62 -1.68 -19.15
CA LEU A 74 3.28 -2.21 -20.34
C LEU A 74 4.60 -2.92 -20.04
N ARG A 75 5.39 -2.48 -19.05
CA ARG A 75 6.63 -3.16 -18.63
C ARG A 75 6.39 -4.63 -18.23
N ARG A 76 5.27 -4.89 -17.55
CA ARG A 76 4.88 -6.26 -17.17
C ARG A 76 4.39 -7.06 -18.36
N GLN A 77 3.63 -6.41 -19.25
CA GLN A 77 3.21 -7.04 -20.50
C GLN A 77 4.42 -7.38 -21.37
N LEU A 78 5.45 -6.52 -21.41
CA LEU A 78 6.70 -6.78 -22.10
C LEU A 78 7.44 -7.98 -21.49
N CYS A 79 7.50 -8.10 -20.15
CA CYS A 79 8.07 -9.28 -19.50
C CYS A 79 7.27 -10.55 -19.82
N GLY A 80 5.94 -10.48 -19.80
CA GLY A 80 5.05 -11.57 -20.20
C GLY A 80 5.23 -11.96 -21.67
N PHE A 81 5.40 -10.97 -22.56
CA PHE A 81 5.70 -11.17 -23.98
C PHE A 81 7.03 -11.87 -24.18
N CYS A 82 8.09 -11.46 -23.48
CA CYS A 82 9.39 -12.14 -23.53
C CYS A 82 9.29 -13.59 -23.02
N LEU A 83 8.47 -13.87 -22.00
CA LEU A 83 8.23 -15.22 -21.50
C LEU A 83 7.47 -16.07 -22.55
N ASP A 84 6.45 -15.50 -23.19
CA ASP A 84 5.68 -16.17 -24.23
C ASP A 84 6.54 -16.50 -25.46
N ASP A 85 7.35 -15.55 -25.93
CA ASP A 85 8.31 -15.77 -27.02
C ASP A 85 9.33 -16.86 -26.65
N TRP A 86 9.89 -16.80 -25.45
CA TRP A 86 10.82 -17.82 -24.97
C TRP A 86 10.19 -19.22 -24.93
N VAL A 87 8.95 -19.34 -24.45
CA VAL A 87 8.22 -20.62 -24.46
C VAL A 87 7.91 -21.06 -25.91
N GLY A 88 7.49 -20.11 -26.76
CA GLY A 88 7.18 -20.31 -28.17
C GLY A 88 8.38 -20.75 -29.02
N SER A 89 9.61 -20.45 -28.58
CA SER A 89 10.86 -20.90 -29.24
C SER A 89 11.08 -22.42 -29.22
N GLY A 90 10.22 -23.18 -28.52
CA GLY A 90 10.27 -24.64 -28.46
C GLY A 90 11.14 -25.19 -27.34
N VAL A 91 11.32 -24.42 -26.25
CA VAL A 91 12.00 -24.93 -25.05
C VAL A 91 11.29 -26.16 -24.48
N PRO A 92 12.01 -27.05 -23.77
CA PRO A 92 11.38 -28.18 -23.11
C PRO A 92 10.26 -27.73 -22.16
N VAL A 93 9.18 -28.51 -22.07
CA VAL A 93 8.05 -28.22 -21.15
C VAL A 93 8.51 -28.04 -19.70
N THR A 94 9.62 -28.67 -19.32
CA THR A 94 10.20 -28.57 -17.97
C THR A 94 11.13 -27.37 -17.77
N ALA A 95 11.34 -26.53 -18.80
CA ALA A 95 12.27 -25.40 -18.74
C ALA A 95 11.77 -24.29 -17.81
N LEU A 96 10.46 -24.01 -17.83
CA LEU A 96 9.80 -23.18 -16.83
C LEU A 96 9.34 -24.08 -15.67
N PRO A 97 9.94 -23.98 -14.48
CA PRO A 97 9.56 -24.86 -13.38
C PRO A 97 8.23 -24.42 -12.75
N ASP A 98 7.42 -25.40 -12.32
CA ASP A 98 6.18 -25.12 -11.59
C ASP A 98 6.44 -24.46 -10.23
N GLU A 99 7.47 -24.93 -9.52
CA GLU A 99 7.82 -24.50 -8.17
C GLU A 99 8.99 -23.52 -8.13
N THR A 100 8.88 -22.49 -7.29
CA THR A 100 9.92 -21.50 -7.02
C THR A 100 11.21 -22.14 -6.51
N SER A 101 11.13 -23.26 -5.78
CA SER A 101 12.29 -24.01 -5.26
C SER A 101 13.36 -24.29 -6.33
N ARG A 102 12.95 -24.70 -7.53
CA ARG A 102 13.86 -25.08 -8.63
C ARG A 102 14.61 -23.87 -9.18
N ALA A 103 13.95 -22.72 -9.28
CA ALA A 103 14.56 -21.46 -9.69
C ALA A 103 15.62 -21.01 -8.65
N LEU A 104 15.29 -21.10 -7.37
CA LEU A 104 16.21 -20.73 -6.29
C LEU A 104 17.39 -21.69 -6.17
N ASP A 105 17.20 -22.97 -6.45
CA ASP A 105 18.28 -23.96 -6.46
C ASP A 105 19.24 -23.74 -7.63
N ALA A 106 18.71 -23.44 -8.82
CA ALA A 106 19.52 -23.06 -9.97
C ALA A 106 20.32 -21.79 -9.67
N LEU A 107 19.70 -20.77 -9.08
CA LEU A 107 20.37 -19.53 -8.67
C LEU A 107 21.48 -19.78 -7.63
N ALA A 108 21.19 -20.57 -6.60
CA ALA A 108 22.16 -20.90 -5.55
C ALA A 108 23.37 -21.67 -6.07
N ARG A 109 23.18 -22.54 -7.07
CA ARG A 109 24.25 -23.32 -7.72
C ARG A 109 24.89 -22.63 -8.91
N ARG A 110 24.33 -21.50 -9.36
CA ARG A 110 24.66 -20.81 -10.62
C ARG A 110 24.57 -21.77 -11.83
N ASP A 111 23.54 -22.60 -11.85
CA ASP A 111 23.27 -23.55 -12.93
C ASP A 111 22.63 -22.83 -14.12
N THR A 112 23.45 -22.44 -15.10
CA THR A 112 23.02 -21.70 -16.30
C THR A 112 22.15 -22.54 -17.25
N SER A 113 22.04 -23.86 -17.03
CA SER A 113 21.21 -24.74 -17.84
C SER A 113 19.72 -24.74 -17.45
N ARG A 114 19.33 -23.92 -16.46
CA ARG A 114 17.97 -23.86 -15.91
C ARG A 114 17.46 -22.43 -15.78
N PHE A 115 16.15 -22.29 -15.59
CA PHE A 115 15.53 -21.01 -15.20
C PHE A 115 16.16 -20.51 -13.87
N PRO A 116 16.45 -19.20 -13.72
CA PRO A 116 16.09 -18.10 -14.63
C PRO A 116 17.05 -17.87 -15.80
N PHE A 117 18.24 -18.49 -15.82
CA PHE A 117 19.28 -18.20 -16.83
C PHE A 117 18.87 -18.57 -18.24
N THR A 118 18.22 -19.72 -18.42
CA THR A 118 17.70 -20.16 -19.73
C THR A 118 16.68 -19.20 -20.35
N PHE A 119 16.03 -18.37 -19.54
CA PHE A 119 15.14 -17.30 -19.99
C PHE A 119 15.90 -15.98 -20.18
N LEU A 120 16.74 -15.60 -19.22
CA LEU A 120 17.47 -14.34 -19.22
C LEU A 120 18.49 -14.21 -20.37
N ASP A 121 19.10 -15.31 -20.79
CA ASP A 121 20.14 -15.30 -21.83
C ASP A 121 19.57 -15.07 -23.24
N PRO A 122 18.49 -15.77 -23.67
CA PRO A 122 17.80 -15.44 -24.93
C PRO A 122 17.24 -14.03 -24.95
N VAL A 123 16.67 -13.55 -23.84
CA VAL A 123 16.11 -12.18 -23.73
C VAL A 123 17.20 -11.13 -23.92
N LEU A 124 18.41 -11.36 -23.41
CA LEU A 124 19.55 -10.46 -23.66
C LEU A 124 20.02 -10.53 -25.12
N THR A 125 20.04 -11.72 -25.69
CA THR A 125 20.57 -11.95 -27.05
C THR A 125 19.67 -11.32 -28.11
N HIS A 126 18.36 -11.42 -27.96
CA HIS A 126 17.35 -10.91 -28.91
C HIS A 126 16.65 -9.64 -28.40
N GLU A 127 17.27 -8.92 -27.46
CA GLU A 127 16.69 -7.75 -26.80
C GLU A 127 16.12 -6.70 -27.79
N PRO A 128 16.85 -6.30 -28.86
CA PRO A 128 16.34 -5.29 -29.79
C PRO A 128 15.13 -5.79 -30.59
N GLU A 129 15.11 -7.07 -30.96
CA GLU A 129 14.05 -7.70 -31.76
C GLU A 129 12.78 -7.86 -30.94
N LEU A 130 12.89 -8.39 -29.72
CA LEU A 130 11.78 -8.55 -28.78
C LEU A 130 11.13 -7.21 -28.44
N LEU A 131 11.96 -6.21 -28.13
CA LEU A 131 11.46 -4.88 -27.81
C LEU A 131 10.75 -4.24 -29.01
N GLN A 132 11.34 -4.32 -30.20
CA GLN A 132 10.73 -3.72 -31.39
C GLN A 132 9.41 -4.42 -31.75
N ALA A 133 9.37 -5.75 -31.71
CA ALA A 133 8.15 -6.51 -31.95
C ALA A 133 7.03 -6.14 -30.96
N PHE A 134 7.35 -5.95 -29.68
CA PHE A 134 6.38 -5.51 -28.68
C PHE A 134 5.88 -4.08 -28.94
N LEU A 135 6.76 -3.16 -29.33
CA LEU A 135 6.38 -1.79 -29.67
C LEU A 135 5.47 -1.75 -30.92
N ASP A 136 5.76 -2.59 -31.91
CA ASP A 136 4.99 -2.68 -33.16
C ASP A 136 3.56 -3.19 -32.93
N LEU A 137 3.35 -4.07 -31.93
CA LEU A 137 2.00 -4.52 -31.52
C LEU A 137 1.11 -3.36 -31.03
N LEU A 138 1.71 -2.33 -30.42
CA LEU A 138 1.00 -1.19 -29.84
C LEU A 138 0.95 0.01 -30.80
N GLY A 139 1.86 0.09 -31.76
CA GLY A 139 1.82 1.03 -32.87
C GLY A 139 1.58 2.49 -32.46
N ALA A 140 0.55 3.10 -33.05
CA ALA A 140 0.23 4.52 -32.87
C ALA A 140 -0.33 4.88 -31.48
N ASP A 141 -0.68 3.89 -30.65
CA ASP A 141 -1.19 4.15 -29.31
C ASP A 141 -0.08 4.63 -28.34
N LEU A 142 1.18 4.33 -28.66
CA LEU A 142 2.35 4.75 -27.87
C LEU A 142 2.89 6.12 -28.28
N ASP A 143 3.17 6.95 -27.29
CA ASP A 143 3.99 8.16 -27.47
C ASP A 143 5.48 7.89 -27.28
N ALA A 144 6.32 8.82 -27.73
CA ALA A 144 7.78 8.69 -27.67
C ALA A 144 8.30 8.51 -26.23
N GLN A 145 7.62 9.11 -25.24
CA GLN A 145 8.02 9.00 -23.84
C GLN A 145 7.77 7.58 -23.30
N THR A 146 6.62 6.99 -23.59
CA THR A 146 6.27 5.63 -23.19
C THR A 146 7.22 4.63 -23.85
N GLN A 147 7.53 4.82 -25.14
CA GLN A 147 8.53 4.00 -25.84
C GLN A 147 9.90 4.08 -25.17
N GLN A 148 10.35 5.27 -24.76
CA GLN A 148 11.62 5.43 -24.06
C GLN A 148 11.59 4.73 -22.69
N ARG A 149 10.50 4.84 -21.92
CA ARG A 149 10.36 4.15 -20.62
C ARG A 149 10.41 2.62 -20.74
N LEU A 150 9.96 2.06 -21.87
CA LEU A 150 10.06 0.63 -22.17
C LEU A 150 11.47 0.23 -22.59
N ARG A 151 12.16 1.07 -23.38
CA ARG A 151 13.59 0.90 -23.70
C ARG A 151 14.45 0.91 -22.44
N ASP A 152 14.22 1.86 -21.55
CA ASP A 152 14.92 1.99 -20.26
C ASP A 152 14.67 0.78 -19.36
N PHE A 153 13.45 0.23 -19.36
CA PHE A 153 13.15 -0.98 -18.61
C PHE A 153 13.79 -2.23 -19.19
N MET A 154 13.86 -2.35 -20.52
CA MET A 154 14.50 -3.50 -21.16
C MET A 154 16.02 -3.50 -20.94
N ARG A 155 16.67 -2.35 -21.17
CA ARG A 155 18.14 -2.18 -21.14
C ARG A 155 18.71 -1.88 -19.76
N GLY A 156 17.93 -1.19 -18.93
CA GLY A 156 18.40 -0.55 -17.72
C GLY A 156 19.03 0.82 -17.97
N THR A 157 19.02 1.65 -16.93
CA THR A 157 19.72 2.93 -16.84
C THR A 157 20.41 3.01 -15.47
N ASP A 158 21.11 4.11 -15.18
CA ASP A 158 21.69 4.33 -13.84
C ASP A 158 20.63 4.38 -12.72
N GLU A 159 19.39 4.72 -13.08
CA GLU A 159 18.28 4.87 -12.12
C GLU A 159 17.26 3.74 -12.17
N VAL A 160 17.15 3.03 -13.30
CA VAL A 160 16.13 2.02 -13.54
C VAL A 160 16.79 0.67 -13.77
N ASP A 161 16.53 -0.28 -12.88
CA ASP A 161 16.93 -1.67 -13.09
C ASP A 161 16.29 -2.24 -14.36
N SER A 162 17.11 -2.90 -15.19
CA SER A 162 16.63 -3.63 -16.36
C SER A 162 15.73 -4.81 -15.98
N LEU A 163 14.93 -5.32 -16.92
CA LEU A 163 14.10 -6.52 -16.73
C LEU A 163 14.91 -7.66 -16.13
N ARG A 164 16.12 -7.91 -16.65
CA ARG A 164 17.00 -8.95 -16.16
C ARG A 164 17.43 -8.73 -14.71
N VAL A 165 17.87 -7.50 -14.39
CA VAL A 165 18.32 -7.14 -13.04
C VAL A 165 17.17 -7.26 -12.05
N ARG A 166 15.96 -6.85 -12.42
CA ARG A 166 14.76 -6.99 -11.56
C ARG A 166 14.40 -8.43 -11.27
N LEU A 167 14.35 -9.30 -12.30
CA LEU A 167 14.09 -10.73 -12.11
C LEU A 167 15.13 -11.36 -11.18
N SER A 168 16.42 -11.09 -11.43
CA SER A 168 17.51 -11.61 -10.60
C SER A 168 17.41 -11.12 -9.16
N LYS A 169 17.22 -9.81 -8.93
CA LYS A 169 17.06 -9.24 -7.58
C LYS A 169 15.89 -9.88 -6.83
N ALA A 170 14.73 -10.05 -7.47
CA ALA A 170 13.56 -10.67 -6.86
C ALA A 170 13.84 -12.12 -6.40
N LEU A 171 14.49 -12.93 -7.25
CA LEU A 171 14.85 -14.30 -6.90
C LEU A 171 15.98 -14.36 -5.85
N GLU A 172 16.94 -13.43 -5.89
CA GLU A 172 18.01 -13.31 -4.91
C GLU A 172 17.49 -12.93 -3.51
N GLU A 173 16.51 -12.03 -3.42
CA GLU A 173 15.83 -11.67 -2.17
C GLU A 173 15.13 -12.90 -1.56
N LEU A 174 14.39 -13.68 -2.36
CA LEU A 174 13.76 -14.92 -1.91
C LEU A 174 14.78 -16.01 -1.53
N LEU A 175 15.89 -16.11 -2.26
CA LEU A 175 16.98 -17.03 -1.91
C LEU A 175 17.58 -16.66 -0.55
N LYS A 176 17.82 -15.37 -0.31
CA LYS A 176 18.33 -14.85 0.96
C LYS A 176 17.35 -15.16 2.10
N GLU A 177 16.05 -14.95 1.89
CA GLU A 177 15.01 -15.30 2.87
C GLU A 177 15.03 -16.80 3.20
N ARG A 178 15.05 -17.66 2.18
CA ARG A 178 15.15 -19.12 2.35
C ARG A 178 16.38 -19.52 3.17
N GLN A 179 17.54 -18.91 2.90
CA GLN A 179 18.78 -19.16 3.64
C GLN A 179 18.70 -18.70 5.09
N VAL A 180 18.02 -17.58 5.38
CA VAL A 180 17.80 -17.10 6.75
C VAL A 180 17.00 -18.13 7.55
N TYR A 181 15.89 -18.63 7.01
CA TYR A 181 15.10 -19.67 7.69
C TYR A 181 15.86 -20.98 7.86
N GLN A 182 16.66 -21.38 6.87
CA GLN A 182 17.52 -22.58 6.97
C GLN A 182 18.55 -22.45 8.10
N LYS A 183 19.22 -21.29 8.21
CA LYS A 183 20.17 -21.00 9.29
C LYS A 183 19.46 -21.02 10.65
N ARG A 184 18.30 -20.36 10.76
CA ARG A 184 17.47 -20.34 11.97
C ARG A 184 17.10 -21.76 12.42
N ALA A 185 16.59 -22.59 11.51
CA ALA A 185 16.21 -23.97 11.80
C ALA A 185 17.40 -24.85 12.25
N LEU A 186 18.60 -24.60 11.71
CA LEU A 186 19.82 -25.29 12.11
C LEU A 186 20.32 -24.85 13.49
N GLN A 187 20.27 -23.55 13.80
CA GLN A 187 20.63 -23.00 15.11
C GLN A 187 19.69 -23.54 16.20
N LEU A 188 18.39 -23.50 15.96
CA LEU A 188 17.37 -24.09 16.83
C LEU A 188 17.62 -25.58 17.08
N LYS A 189 17.98 -26.34 16.05
CA LYS A 189 18.35 -27.76 16.21
C LYS A 189 19.53 -27.93 17.17
N LYS A 190 20.59 -27.14 17.01
CA LYS A 190 21.77 -27.19 17.91
C LYS A 190 21.40 -26.87 19.36
N GLN A 191 20.55 -25.87 19.59
CA GLN A 191 20.07 -25.53 20.93
C GLN A 191 19.23 -26.66 21.55
N ILE A 192 18.32 -27.26 20.77
CA ILE A 192 17.52 -28.42 21.20
C ILE A 192 18.43 -29.60 21.58
N ASP A 193 19.42 -29.91 20.74
CA ASP A 193 20.33 -31.04 20.98
C ASP A 193 21.20 -30.79 22.23
N ALA A 194 21.61 -29.54 22.48
CA ALA A 194 22.34 -29.15 23.69
C ALA A 194 21.47 -29.27 24.96
N LEU A 195 20.21 -28.86 24.92
CA LEU A 195 19.28 -28.99 26.05
C LEU A 195 18.92 -30.44 26.34
N LYS A 196 18.80 -31.29 25.32
CA LYS A 196 18.58 -32.74 25.49
C LYS A 196 19.73 -33.45 26.19
N ALA A 197 20.94 -32.89 26.14
CA ALA A 197 22.11 -33.43 26.83
C ALA A 197 22.14 -33.06 28.34
N ARG A 198 21.29 -32.14 28.80
CA ARG A 198 21.17 -31.72 30.21
C ARG A 198 20.16 -32.60 30.96
N PRO A 199 20.14 -32.59 32.31
CA PRO A 199 19.10 -33.25 33.09
C PRO A 199 17.70 -32.78 32.66
N GLN A 200 16.78 -33.74 32.45
CA GLN A 200 15.44 -33.45 31.94
C GLN A 200 14.49 -33.17 33.10
N ASP A 201 14.42 -31.91 33.52
CA ASP A 201 13.37 -31.39 34.39
C ASP A 201 12.20 -30.81 33.57
N GLU A 202 11.08 -30.51 34.23
CA GLU A 202 9.89 -29.98 33.55
C GLU A 202 10.16 -28.66 32.81
N ALA A 203 11.05 -27.81 33.36
CA ALA A 203 11.45 -26.55 32.74
C ALA A 203 12.25 -26.77 31.44
N THR A 204 13.24 -27.66 31.45
CA THR A 204 14.02 -28.03 30.26
C THR A 204 13.13 -28.67 29.21
N GLN A 205 12.19 -29.53 29.61
CA GLN A 205 11.23 -30.15 28.70
C GLN A 205 10.35 -29.11 28.00
N HIS A 206 9.84 -28.12 28.74
CA HIS A 206 9.02 -27.03 28.20
C HIS A 206 9.80 -26.12 27.25
N GLU A 207 11.08 -25.86 27.55
CA GLU A 207 11.96 -25.10 26.67
C GLU A 207 12.25 -25.86 25.37
N ILE A 208 12.56 -27.16 25.45
CA ILE A 208 12.73 -28.03 24.28
C ILE A 208 11.48 -28.03 23.41
N ASP A 209 10.28 -28.17 23.99
CA ASP A 209 9.02 -28.14 23.25
C ASP A 209 8.82 -26.79 22.54
N SER A 210 9.20 -25.69 23.17
CA SER A 210 9.07 -24.35 22.58
C SER A 210 10.05 -24.11 21.43
N LEU A 211 11.31 -24.50 21.59
CA LEU A 211 12.31 -24.43 20.50
C LEU A 211 11.97 -25.39 19.35
N GLN A 212 11.40 -26.56 19.64
CA GLN A 212 10.90 -27.49 18.62
C GLN A 212 9.76 -26.86 17.80
N ARG A 213 8.85 -26.12 18.45
CA ARG A 213 7.81 -25.36 17.75
C ARG A 213 8.41 -24.33 16.81
N GLU A 214 9.30 -23.46 17.28
CA GLU A 214 9.97 -22.45 16.43
C GLU A 214 10.72 -23.10 15.27
N ARG A 215 11.36 -24.25 15.51
CA ARG A 215 12.08 -24.98 14.45
C ARG A 215 11.11 -25.48 13.39
N GLN A 216 9.98 -26.06 13.81
CA GLN A 216 8.97 -26.53 12.87
C GLN A 216 8.36 -25.34 12.11
N SER A 217 8.08 -24.23 12.78
CA SER A 217 7.63 -22.97 12.15
C SER A 217 8.60 -22.53 11.04
N ALA A 218 9.90 -22.48 11.30
CA ALA A 218 10.91 -22.14 10.31
C ALA A 218 10.94 -23.14 9.13
N LEU A 219 10.74 -24.43 9.38
CA LEU A 219 10.66 -25.46 8.33
C LEU A 219 9.40 -25.33 7.48
N GLU A 220 8.25 -24.99 8.07
CA GLU A 220 7.02 -24.74 7.32
C GLU A 220 7.12 -23.49 6.45
N LEU A 221 7.80 -22.44 6.91
CA LEU A 221 8.10 -21.25 6.10
C LEU A 221 8.99 -21.59 4.89
N ILE A 222 9.99 -22.46 5.06
CA ILE A 222 10.81 -22.97 3.94
C ILE A 222 9.96 -23.80 2.98
N SER A 223 9.09 -24.66 3.52
CA SER A 223 8.20 -25.53 2.75
C SER A 223 7.22 -24.73 1.89
N GLU A 224 6.61 -23.69 2.46
CA GLU A 224 5.71 -22.77 1.75
C GLU A 224 6.43 -22.04 0.62
N LEU A 225 7.60 -21.45 0.91
CA LEU A 225 8.40 -20.74 -0.10
C LEU A 225 8.83 -21.67 -1.24
N ASN A 226 9.22 -22.90 -0.92
CA ASN A 226 9.63 -23.88 -1.92
C ASN A 226 8.47 -24.37 -2.80
N ARG A 227 7.29 -24.59 -2.21
CA ARG A 227 6.09 -25.10 -2.91
C ARG A 227 5.28 -24.00 -3.60
N ARG A 228 5.66 -22.73 -3.43
CA ARG A 228 5.01 -21.62 -4.13
C ARG A 228 5.16 -21.80 -5.64
N GLU A 229 4.06 -21.57 -6.35
CA GLU A 229 4.07 -21.60 -7.81
C GLU A 229 4.96 -20.47 -8.35
N LEU A 230 5.87 -20.77 -9.28
CA LEU A 230 6.81 -19.79 -9.80
C LEU A 230 6.09 -18.61 -10.47
N LEU A 231 5.03 -18.88 -11.25
CA LEU A 231 4.25 -17.82 -11.88
C LEU A 231 3.66 -16.86 -10.84
N ARG A 232 3.16 -17.39 -9.72
CA ARG A 232 2.70 -16.58 -8.60
C ARG A 232 3.86 -15.77 -7.99
N THR A 233 5.04 -16.35 -7.82
CA THR A 233 6.22 -15.59 -7.38
C THR A 233 6.54 -14.42 -8.33
N LEU A 234 6.43 -14.61 -9.64
CA LEU A 234 6.68 -13.56 -10.63
C LEU A 234 5.59 -12.48 -10.63
N THR A 235 4.32 -12.85 -10.40
CA THR A 235 3.22 -11.87 -10.26
C THR A 235 3.35 -11.05 -8.98
N ASP A 236 3.70 -11.70 -7.86
CA ASP A 236 3.84 -11.06 -6.54
C ASP A 236 5.04 -10.09 -6.54
N ALA A 237 6.11 -10.44 -7.28
CA ALA A 237 7.25 -9.55 -7.53
C ALA A 237 6.96 -8.41 -8.53
N GLY A 238 5.74 -8.36 -9.11
CA GLY A 238 5.34 -7.34 -10.06
C GLY A 238 6.07 -7.41 -11.41
N LEU A 239 6.65 -8.56 -11.76
CA LEU A 239 7.40 -8.78 -13.00
C LEU A 239 6.46 -9.09 -14.17
N ILE A 240 5.38 -9.83 -13.91
CA ILE A 240 4.35 -10.17 -14.91
C ILE A 240 2.97 -9.67 -14.46
N PRO A 241 1.97 -9.59 -15.36
CA PRO A 241 0.65 -9.04 -15.04
C PRO A 241 -0.08 -9.80 -13.93
N ASN A 242 -0.71 -9.05 -13.03
CA ASN A 242 -1.53 -9.49 -11.90
C ASN A 242 -2.92 -8.81 -11.99
N TYR A 243 -3.95 -9.38 -11.37
CA TYR A 243 -5.24 -8.74 -11.12
C TYR A 243 -5.14 -7.45 -10.26
N ALA A 244 -4.09 -7.30 -9.44
CA ALA A 244 -3.80 -6.11 -8.64
C ALA A 244 -2.82 -5.14 -9.35
N PHE A 245 -3.16 -3.85 -9.28
CA PHE A 245 -2.37 -2.72 -9.79
C PHE A 245 -1.03 -2.54 -9.02
N PRO A 246 -0.03 -1.82 -9.60
CA PRO A 246 1.39 -2.19 -9.61
C PRO A 246 2.29 -2.17 -8.38
N GLU A 247 1.82 -1.98 -7.15
CA GLU A 247 2.73 -2.02 -6.00
C GLU A 247 2.96 -3.47 -5.54
N ALA A 248 4.21 -3.85 -5.24
CA ALA A 248 4.48 -5.11 -4.55
C ALA A 248 3.77 -5.07 -3.19
N GLY A 249 2.98 -6.11 -2.89
CA GLY A 249 2.27 -6.20 -1.63
C GLY A 249 3.19 -6.37 -0.43
N ILE A 250 2.62 -6.19 0.76
CA ILE A 250 3.22 -6.64 2.01
C ILE A 250 2.65 -8.03 2.30
N GLU A 251 3.51 -8.94 2.75
CA GLU A 251 3.10 -10.30 3.11
C GLU A 251 2.85 -10.44 4.62
N LEU A 252 1.79 -11.17 4.97
CA LEU A 252 1.58 -11.73 6.30
C LEU A 252 1.77 -13.25 6.24
N LYS A 253 2.76 -13.76 6.98
CA LYS A 253 2.98 -15.19 7.15
C LYS A 253 2.32 -15.67 8.44
N SER A 254 1.22 -16.40 8.30
CA SER A 254 0.52 -17.02 9.41
C SER A 254 1.09 -18.42 9.65
N VAL A 255 1.75 -18.58 10.79
CA VAL A 255 2.30 -19.87 11.22
C VAL A 255 1.47 -20.35 12.39
N LEU A 256 0.83 -21.50 12.19
CA LEU A 256 -0.13 -22.04 13.14
C LEU A 256 0.41 -23.35 13.70
N TRP A 257 0.13 -23.58 14.98
CA TRP A 257 0.49 -24.82 15.63
C TRP A 257 -0.66 -25.30 16.50
N ARG A 258 -0.72 -26.61 16.76
CA ARG A 258 -1.65 -27.19 17.74
C ARG A 258 -0.96 -28.27 18.53
N ARG A 259 -1.54 -28.64 19.67
CA ARG A 259 -1.12 -29.85 20.39
C ARG A 259 -1.38 -31.08 19.52
N ARG A 260 -0.44 -32.02 19.53
CA ARG A 260 -0.61 -33.30 18.83
C ARG A 260 -1.70 -34.14 19.49
N THR A 261 -2.46 -34.85 18.67
CA THR A 261 -3.40 -35.91 19.08
C THR A 261 -2.74 -37.27 18.94
N ALA A 262 -3.39 -38.33 19.44
CA ALA A 262 -2.85 -39.69 19.38
C ALA A 262 -2.64 -40.22 17.95
N GLU A 263 -3.28 -39.60 16.96
CA GLU A 263 -3.19 -39.96 15.54
C GLU A 263 -2.00 -39.32 14.82
N ASP A 264 -1.41 -38.26 15.39
CA ASP A 264 -0.34 -37.48 14.76
C ASP A 264 1.04 -38.16 14.92
N ARG A 265 1.69 -38.52 13.81
CA ARG A 265 3.04 -39.12 13.80
C ARG A 265 4.15 -38.07 13.97
N GLY A 266 5.15 -38.33 14.83
CA GLY A 266 6.35 -37.49 14.99
C GLY A 266 6.73 -37.20 16.45
N ALA A 267 7.88 -36.56 16.65
CA ALA A 267 8.39 -36.19 17.98
C ALA A 267 7.89 -34.80 18.44
N GLY A 268 7.79 -34.60 19.75
CA GLY A 268 7.38 -33.34 20.39
C GLY A 268 5.90 -33.28 20.77
N ARG A 269 5.51 -32.32 21.61
CA ARG A 269 4.12 -32.15 22.09
C ARG A 269 3.19 -31.43 21.11
N TYR A 270 3.77 -30.69 20.17
CA TYR A 270 3.06 -29.82 19.23
C TYR A 270 3.39 -30.19 17.78
N ILE A 271 2.50 -29.79 16.86
CA ILE A 271 2.68 -29.91 15.42
C ILE A 271 2.38 -28.54 14.79
N ALA A 272 3.25 -28.09 13.89
CA ALA A 272 2.94 -26.93 13.05
C ALA A 272 2.04 -27.38 11.90
N LEU A 273 1.10 -26.52 11.54
CA LEU A 273 0.25 -26.67 10.37
C LEU A 273 0.94 -25.99 9.17
N PRO A 274 0.51 -26.30 7.93
CA PRO A 274 0.99 -25.58 6.76
C PRO A 274 0.88 -24.08 6.95
N ALA A 275 1.98 -23.35 6.72
CA ALA A 275 1.98 -21.90 6.79
C ALA A 275 1.09 -21.33 5.68
N PHE A 276 0.37 -20.25 6.01
CA PHE A 276 -0.45 -19.51 5.05
C PHE A 276 0.16 -18.14 4.83
N THR A 277 0.36 -17.76 3.56
CA THR A 277 0.81 -16.43 3.19
C THR A 277 -0.36 -15.63 2.64
N TYR A 278 -0.61 -14.47 3.24
CA TYR A 278 -1.61 -13.51 2.76
C TYR A 278 -0.90 -12.27 2.25
N GLU A 279 -1.30 -11.81 1.07
CA GLU A 279 -0.79 -10.57 0.50
C GLU A 279 -1.86 -9.48 0.57
N ARG A 280 -1.41 -8.26 0.85
CA ARG A 280 -2.23 -7.05 0.76
C ARG A 280 -1.45 -5.96 0.03
N PRO A 281 -2.13 -5.10 -0.75
CA PRO A 281 -1.51 -3.88 -1.27
C PRO A 281 -0.84 -3.11 -0.14
N ALA A 282 0.38 -2.60 -0.37
CA ALA A 282 1.19 -2.01 0.69
C ALA A 282 0.46 -0.87 1.43
N ALA A 283 -0.36 -0.09 0.70
CA ALA A 283 -1.20 0.95 1.27
C ALA A 283 -2.19 0.43 2.34
N SER A 284 -2.86 -0.70 2.14
CA SER A 284 -3.79 -1.25 3.14
C SER A 284 -3.06 -2.01 4.23
N ALA A 285 -2.00 -2.73 3.85
CA ALA A 285 -1.21 -3.55 4.75
C ALA A 285 -0.53 -2.75 5.87
N LEU A 286 -0.16 -1.49 5.64
CA LEU A 286 0.34 -0.59 6.70
C LEU A 286 -0.59 -0.51 7.91
N SER A 287 -1.88 -0.76 7.75
CA SER A 287 -2.85 -0.83 8.85
C SER A 287 -3.28 -2.26 9.13
N GLU A 288 -3.65 -3.05 8.11
CA GLU A 288 -4.16 -4.43 8.28
C GLU A 288 -3.13 -5.38 8.91
N PHE A 289 -1.85 -5.21 8.59
CA PHE A 289 -0.74 -6.02 9.10
C PHE A 289 0.11 -5.28 10.13
N ALA A 290 -0.36 -4.14 10.65
CA ALA A 290 0.34 -3.43 11.70
C ALA A 290 0.45 -4.29 12.98
N PRO A 291 1.52 -4.11 13.77
CA PRO A 291 1.67 -4.77 15.07
C PRO A 291 0.44 -4.65 15.96
N GLU A 292 0.15 -5.72 16.69
CA GLU A 292 -1.02 -5.87 17.58
C GLU A 292 -2.38 -5.86 16.86
N ASN A 293 -2.43 -5.65 15.53
CA ASN A 293 -3.68 -5.76 14.79
C ASN A 293 -4.12 -7.23 14.68
N ARG A 294 -5.42 -7.43 14.46
CA ARG A 294 -6.00 -8.75 14.21
C ARG A 294 -6.42 -8.87 12.76
N PHE A 295 -5.91 -9.90 12.09
CA PHE A 295 -6.23 -10.22 10.72
C PHE A 295 -7.17 -11.43 10.66
N TYR A 296 -8.23 -11.30 9.86
CA TYR A 296 -9.30 -12.30 9.75
C TYR A 296 -9.22 -12.96 8.36
N ALA A 297 -8.90 -14.25 8.32
CA ALA A 297 -8.85 -15.03 7.09
C ALA A 297 -9.04 -16.52 7.36
N ASN A 298 -9.64 -17.26 6.41
CA ASN A 298 -9.79 -18.71 6.46
C ASN A 298 -10.35 -19.24 7.81
N GLN A 299 -11.42 -18.63 8.32
CA GLN A 299 -12.06 -18.95 9.62
C GLN A 299 -11.13 -18.76 10.83
N ARG A 300 -10.08 -17.93 10.69
CA ARG A 300 -9.13 -17.63 11.77
C ARG A 300 -9.01 -16.13 11.99
N ARG A 301 -8.80 -15.76 13.25
CA ARG A 301 -8.47 -14.43 13.76
C ARG A 301 -7.07 -14.48 14.34
N VAL A 302 -6.08 -14.11 13.54
CA VAL A 302 -4.66 -14.14 13.94
C VAL A 302 -4.19 -12.74 14.32
N GLU A 303 -3.40 -12.63 15.37
CA GLU A 303 -2.81 -11.35 15.81
C GLU A 303 -1.40 -11.21 15.23
N ILE A 304 -1.07 -10.03 14.71
CA ILE A 304 0.27 -9.74 14.22
C ILE A 304 1.18 -9.53 15.43
N ASP A 305 2.05 -10.50 15.69
CA ASP A 305 2.89 -10.56 16.88
C ASP A 305 4.38 -10.42 16.57
N GLN A 306 4.77 -10.35 15.30
CA GLN A 306 6.17 -10.25 14.89
C GLN A 306 6.34 -9.55 13.52
N ILE A 307 7.41 -8.77 13.37
CA ILE A 307 7.90 -8.24 12.08
C ILE A 307 9.15 -9.01 11.66
N ASN A 308 9.28 -9.31 10.36
CA ASN A 308 10.50 -9.96 9.87
C ASN A 308 11.66 -8.96 9.75
N MET A 309 12.49 -8.89 10.79
CA MET A 309 13.68 -8.01 10.85
C MET A 309 14.80 -8.41 9.87
N ALA A 310 14.76 -9.58 9.24
CA ALA A 310 15.77 -9.98 8.25
C ALA A 310 15.56 -9.31 6.89
N LEU A 311 14.33 -8.90 6.60
CA LEU A 311 13.94 -8.23 5.36
C LEU A 311 13.72 -6.72 5.55
N ALA A 312 13.77 -6.24 6.80
CA ALA A 312 13.52 -4.85 7.14
C ALA A 312 14.72 -4.27 7.91
N SER A 313 15.22 -3.13 7.46
CA SER A 313 16.24 -2.36 8.17
C SER A 313 15.58 -1.23 8.95
N LEU A 314 16.02 -1.04 10.20
CA LEU A 314 15.73 0.17 10.97
C LEU A 314 16.53 1.32 10.36
N GLU A 315 15.84 2.40 10.07
CA GLU A 315 16.42 3.60 9.49
C GLU A 315 16.12 4.80 10.38
N THR A 316 17.12 5.65 10.56
CA THR A 316 16.93 6.90 11.28
C THR A 316 16.52 7.99 10.30
N TRP A 317 15.36 8.58 10.53
CA TRP A 317 14.80 9.63 9.70
C TRP A 317 14.62 10.92 10.50
N ARG A 318 14.70 12.04 9.80
CA ARG A 318 14.26 13.33 10.29
C ARG A 318 13.01 13.78 9.53
N LEU A 319 12.00 14.25 10.26
CA LEU A 319 10.74 14.73 9.70
C LEU A 319 10.62 16.25 9.89
N CYS A 320 10.10 16.97 8.90
CA CYS A 320 9.94 18.41 9.02
C CYS A 320 8.67 18.78 9.82
N PRO A 321 8.76 19.70 10.80
CA PRO A 321 7.58 20.21 11.50
C PRO A 321 6.61 20.98 10.61
N SER A 322 7.08 21.68 9.58
CA SER A 322 6.25 22.61 8.80
C SER A 322 5.86 22.16 7.40
N CYS A 323 6.66 21.32 6.74
CA CYS A 323 6.41 20.82 5.38
C CYS A 323 6.56 19.30 5.29
N HIS A 324 6.41 18.73 4.10
CA HIS A 324 6.42 17.28 3.87
C HIS A 324 7.83 16.66 3.76
N HIS A 325 8.89 17.48 3.87
CA HIS A 325 10.26 17.00 3.71
C HIS A 325 10.66 16.01 4.81
N MET A 326 11.34 14.95 4.38
CA MET A 326 11.93 13.95 5.26
C MET A 326 13.33 13.60 4.78
N GLN A 327 14.26 13.39 5.72
CA GLN A 327 15.64 13.05 5.41
C GLN A 327 16.05 11.74 6.08
N ASN A 328 16.57 10.79 5.30
CA ASN A 328 17.16 9.56 5.82
C ASN A 328 18.62 9.81 6.23
N LEU A 329 18.88 9.79 7.54
CA LEU A 329 20.19 10.11 8.12
C LEU A 329 21.22 8.97 7.95
N MET A 330 20.78 7.79 7.49
CA MET A 330 21.67 6.67 7.16
C MET A 330 22.24 6.81 5.74
N VAL A 331 21.57 7.59 4.88
CA VAL A 331 21.97 7.80 3.48
C VAL A 331 22.58 9.18 3.28
N GLN A 332 22.05 10.19 3.96
CA GLN A 332 22.48 11.58 3.84
C GLN A 332 23.02 12.09 5.18
N ALA A 333 24.05 12.92 5.13
CA ALA A 333 24.64 13.50 6.33
C ALA A 333 23.68 14.49 7.02
N ASP A 334 23.61 14.41 8.34
CA ASP A 334 22.82 15.29 9.19
C ASP A 334 23.52 16.66 9.38
N ALA A 335 23.55 17.47 8.32
CA ALA A 335 24.31 18.72 8.27
C ALA A 335 23.45 19.98 8.37
N HIS A 336 22.13 19.87 8.23
CA HIS A 336 21.25 21.04 8.12
C HIS A 336 20.70 21.47 9.49
N VAL A 337 20.93 22.75 9.84
CA VAL A 337 20.40 23.39 11.05
C VAL A 337 18.95 23.88 10.90
N ALA A 338 18.45 23.97 9.67
CA ALA A 338 17.07 24.30 9.33
C ALA A 338 16.61 23.40 8.17
N CYS A 339 15.31 23.24 7.98
CA CYS A 339 14.79 22.38 6.92
C CYS A 339 15.30 22.86 5.54
N PRO A 340 15.95 22.01 4.73
CA PRO A 340 16.49 22.43 3.44
C PRO A 340 15.41 22.80 2.41
N ARG A 341 14.15 22.39 2.62
CA ARG A 341 13.01 22.73 1.75
C ARG A 341 12.32 24.02 2.17
N CYS A 342 11.92 24.13 3.44
CA CYS A 342 11.05 25.23 3.89
C CYS A 342 11.73 26.21 4.86
N GLY A 343 12.99 25.97 5.25
CA GLY A 343 13.75 26.85 6.14
C GLY A 343 13.34 26.81 7.61
N ASP A 344 12.51 25.85 8.03
CA ASP A 344 12.04 25.78 9.42
C ASP A 344 13.20 25.45 10.39
N PRO A 345 13.49 26.31 11.40
CA PRO A 345 14.56 26.08 12.37
C PRO A 345 14.27 24.94 13.35
N MET A 346 12.99 24.60 13.60
CA MET A 346 12.60 23.45 14.45
C MET A 346 12.98 22.10 13.83
N TRP A 347 13.50 22.10 12.59
CA TRP A 347 14.14 20.94 11.97
C TRP A 347 15.31 20.38 12.80
N ALA A 348 16.05 21.23 13.52
CA ALA A 348 17.20 20.77 14.31
C ALA A 348 16.82 20.07 15.63
N ASP A 349 15.54 20.08 16.01
CA ASP A 349 15.06 19.47 17.25
C ASP A 349 15.28 17.94 17.24
N GLN A 350 15.71 17.39 18.38
CA GLN A 350 15.85 15.94 18.59
C GLN A 350 14.50 15.21 18.46
N ALA A 351 13.39 15.87 18.81
CA ALA A 351 12.04 15.32 18.63
C ALA A 351 11.70 15.05 17.15
N GLN A 352 12.42 15.66 16.21
CA GLN A 352 12.21 15.41 14.78
C GLN A 352 13.00 14.21 14.25
N ARG A 353 13.91 13.64 15.05
CA ARG A 353 14.61 12.39 14.73
C ARG A 353 13.81 11.19 15.23
N ARG A 354 13.47 10.27 14.33
CA ARG A 354 12.64 9.09 14.61
C ARG A 354 13.17 7.86 13.89
N GLU A 355 12.99 6.71 14.52
CA GLU A 355 13.27 5.43 13.88
C GLU A 355 12.04 4.99 13.07
N LEU A 356 12.28 4.70 11.81
CA LEU A 356 11.29 4.21 10.87
C LEU A 356 11.74 2.85 10.33
N LEU A 357 10.79 1.98 10.03
CA LEU A 357 11.03 0.69 9.41
C LEU A 357 10.21 0.56 8.14
N ARG A 358 10.91 0.28 7.03
CA ARG A 358 10.25 0.02 5.75
C ARG A 358 9.50 -1.30 5.83
N PHE A 359 8.18 -1.25 5.80
CA PHE A 359 7.36 -2.42 6.11
C PHE A 359 7.26 -3.34 4.89
N ARG A 360 7.75 -4.58 5.03
CA ARG A 360 7.76 -5.59 3.94
C ARG A 360 7.03 -6.87 4.30
N GLN A 361 7.19 -7.37 5.53
CA GLN A 361 6.61 -8.64 5.94
C GLN A 361 6.32 -8.68 7.45
N ALA A 362 5.15 -9.18 7.79
CA ALA A 362 4.73 -9.50 9.15
C ALA A 362 4.56 -11.01 9.33
N ILE A 363 4.64 -11.46 10.58
CA ILE A 363 4.44 -12.85 10.97
C ILE A 363 3.40 -12.86 12.09
N ALA A 364 2.49 -13.82 12.01
CA ALA A 364 1.53 -14.13 13.06
C ALA A 364 1.74 -15.57 13.50
N ASN A 365 2.29 -15.77 14.70
CA ASN A 365 2.46 -17.09 15.29
C ASN A 365 1.33 -17.37 16.27
N SER A 366 0.51 -18.40 16.04
CA SER A 366 -0.66 -18.63 16.89
C SER A 366 -1.02 -20.11 17.09
N ASP A 367 -1.67 -20.39 18.23
CA ASP A 367 -2.31 -21.69 18.49
C ASP A 367 -3.61 -21.77 17.68
N ASP A 368 -3.69 -22.71 16.72
CA ASP A 368 -4.84 -22.90 15.84
C ASP A 368 -6.15 -23.10 16.61
N THR A 369 -6.09 -23.69 17.81
CA THR A 369 -7.29 -23.93 18.63
C THR A 369 -7.87 -22.65 19.24
N ARG A 370 -7.05 -21.61 19.43
CA ARG A 370 -7.45 -20.35 20.06
C ARG A 370 -7.84 -19.26 19.07
N VAL A 371 -7.41 -19.39 17.81
CA VAL A 371 -7.63 -18.39 16.77
C VAL A 371 -8.78 -18.74 15.83
N ARG A 372 -9.40 -19.91 15.97
CA ARG A 372 -10.61 -20.24 15.21
C ARG A 372 -11.72 -19.24 15.54
N ILE A 373 -12.31 -18.68 14.49
CA ILE A 373 -13.49 -17.83 14.62
C ILE A 373 -14.64 -18.75 15.02
N ASP A 374 -15.28 -18.43 16.15
CA ASP A 374 -16.52 -19.04 16.59
C ASP A 374 -17.68 -18.05 16.43
N ASP A 375 -18.91 -18.52 16.61
CA ASP A 375 -20.12 -17.70 16.51
C ASP A 375 -20.31 -16.78 17.75
N SER A 376 -19.36 -16.75 18.68
CA SER A 376 -19.48 -16.00 19.94
C SER A 376 -18.98 -14.57 19.86
N ALA A 377 -18.22 -14.22 18.82
CA ALA A 377 -17.70 -12.88 18.58
C ALA A 377 -17.93 -12.47 17.11
N GLU A 378 -19.15 -12.04 16.77
CA GLU A 378 -19.48 -11.51 15.43
C GLU A 378 -18.84 -10.13 15.17
N ASP A 379 -18.43 -9.41 16.22
CA ASP A 379 -17.86 -8.08 16.09
C ASP A 379 -16.37 -8.12 15.73
N ARG A 380 -16.08 -7.78 14.47
CA ARG A 380 -14.74 -7.37 14.06
C ARG A 380 -14.44 -6.08 14.83
N GLU A 381 -13.41 -6.08 15.67
CA GLU A 381 -12.91 -4.86 16.32
C GLU A 381 -11.97 -4.12 15.36
N PRO A 382 -12.40 -3.05 14.65
CA PRO A 382 -11.51 -2.29 13.80
C PRO A 382 -10.53 -1.49 14.66
N ARG A 383 -9.23 -1.68 14.45
CA ARG A 383 -8.21 -0.76 14.96
C ARG A 383 -7.95 0.33 13.94
N PHE A 384 -7.92 1.58 14.42
CA PHE A 384 -7.63 2.74 13.59
C PHE A 384 -6.21 3.24 13.87
N TYR A 385 -5.53 3.70 12.84
CA TYR A 385 -4.12 4.10 12.90
C TYR A 385 -3.94 5.54 12.45
N LEU A 386 -3.04 6.27 13.10
CA LEU A 386 -2.62 7.60 12.68
C LEU A 386 -1.69 7.46 11.48
N ARG A 387 -2.18 7.76 10.29
CA ARG A 387 -1.41 7.71 9.04
C ARG A 387 -1.26 9.06 8.39
N GLN A 388 -0.09 9.31 7.82
CA GLN A 388 0.20 10.53 7.09
C GLN A 388 0.99 10.20 5.82
N LEU A 389 0.46 10.64 4.68
CA LEU A 389 1.16 10.61 3.40
C LEU A 389 1.95 11.90 3.24
N LEU A 390 3.27 11.76 3.19
CA LEU A 390 4.24 12.84 3.01
C LEU A 390 4.79 12.75 1.60
N VAL A 391 4.92 13.90 0.93
CA VAL A 391 5.30 13.97 -0.49
C VAL A 391 6.44 14.95 -0.65
N ASP A 392 7.51 14.52 -1.28
CA ASP A 392 8.73 15.30 -1.48
C ASP A 392 9.26 15.07 -2.90
N PHE A 393 9.86 16.10 -3.49
CA PHE A 393 10.37 16.07 -4.87
C PHE A 393 11.46 17.13 -5.03
N GLU A 394 12.38 16.91 -5.98
CA GLU A 394 13.40 17.89 -6.28
C GLU A 394 12.89 18.95 -7.24
N THR A 395 13.44 20.16 -7.16
CA THR A 395 13.12 21.24 -8.10
C THR A 395 13.43 20.84 -9.55
N ALA A 396 14.42 19.96 -9.76
CA ALA A 396 14.78 19.42 -11.07
C ALA A 396 13.73 18.45 -11.65
N ASP A 397 12.83 17.90 -10.80
CA ASP A 397 11.75 17.01 -11.23
C ASP A 397 10.50 17.77 -11.69
N VAL A 398 10.45 19.09 -11.45
CA VAL A 398 9.41 19.98 -11.98
C VAL A 398 9.70 20.25 -13.45
N ARG A 399 8.85 19.73 -14.35
CA ARG A 399 9.07 19.83 -15.79
C ARG A 399 8.27 20.93 -16.46
N GLU A 400 7.04 21.10 -16.02
CA GLU A 400 6.12 22.08 -16.58
C GLU A 400 5.46 22.83 -15.43
N ALA A 401 5.29 24.13 -15.60
CA ALA A 401 4.57 24.96 -14.66
C ALA A 401 3.72 25.94 -15.45
N TRP A 402 2.49 26.13 -15.02
CA TRP A 402 1.56 27.08 -15.61
C TRP A 402 0.96 27.94 -14.51
N GLN A 403 0.75 29.19 -14.83
CA GLN A 403 0.15 30.17 -13.93
C GLN A 403 -0.93 30.93 -14.67
N LEU A 404 -2.03 31.19 -13.95
CA LEU A 404 -3.08 32.07 -14.40
C LEU A 404 -2.52 33.49 -14.58
N LYS A 405 -2.84 34.14 -15.70
CA LYS A 405 -2.34 35.48 -16.02
C LYS A 405 -3.00 36.60 -15.20
N ALA A 406 -4.17 36.33 -14.62
CA ALA A 406 -4.89 37.27 -13.77
C ALA A 406 -4.06 37.59 -12.52
N LYS A 407 -3.76 38.88 -12.29
CA LYS A 407 -2.90 39.30 -11.17
C LYS A 407 -3.58 39.19 -9.80
N ASP A 408 -4.91 39.24 -9.79
CA ASP A 408 -5.70 39.31 -8.56
C ASP A 408 -6.08 37.91 -8.02
N LEU A 409 -5.85 36.85 -8.81
CA LEU A 409 -6.15 35.46 -8.45
C LEU A 409 -4.89 34.59 -8.60
N PRO A 410 -4.09 34.40 -7.53
CA PRO A 410 -2.91 33.54 -7.58
C PRO A 410 -3.34 32.07 -7.72
N PHE A 411 -3.26 31.56 -8.94
CA PHE A 411 -3.57 30.18 -9.28
C PHE A 411 -2.55 29.64 -10.27
N GLY A 412 -2.14 28.39 -10.08
CA GLY A 412 -1.17 27.73 -10.93
C GLY A 412 -0.96 26.29 -10.52
N PHE A 413 -0.31 25.54 -11.39
CA PHE A 413 0.03 24.16 -11.12
C PHE A 413 1.37 23.79 -11.75
N GLU A 414 1.97 22.75 -11.17
CA GLU A 414 3.29 22.25 -11.54
C GLU A 414 3.20 20.75 -11.81
N PHE A 415 3.69 20.33 -12.98
CA PHE A 415 3.94 18.92 -13.28
C PHE A 415 5.23 18.48 -12.62
N ILE A 416 5.13 17.49 -11.77
CA ILE A 416 6.26 16.83 -11.13
C ILE A 416 6.37 15.45 -11.76
N ALA A 417 7.40 15.27 -12.59
CA ALA A 417 7.63 13.99 -13.28
C ALA A 417 8.00 12.86 -12.30
N ARG A 418 8.60 13.22 -11.17
CA ARG A 418 8.99 12.28 -10.12
C ARG A 418 8.80 12.89 -8.73
N ALA A 419 7.73 12.53 -8.06
CA ALA A 419 7.49 12.80 -6.66
C ALA A 419 7.66 11.52 -5.84
N THR A 420 8.30 11.64 -4.67
CA THR A 420 8.48 10.53 -3.73
C THR A 420 7.42 10.62 -2.65
N PHE A 421 6.63 9.55 -2.53
CA PHE A 421 5.54 9.41 -1.59
C PHE A 421 5.96 8.50 -0.45
N ARG A 422 5.81 8.99 0.79
CA ARG A 422 6.11 8.27 2.03
C ARG A 422 4.87 8.24 2.90
N ASP A 423 4.30 7.06 3.04
CA ASP A 423 3.09 6.85 3.83
C ASP A 423 3.51 6.21 5.15
N VAL A 424 3.39 6.98 6.24
CA VAL A 424 3.90 6.62 7.56
C VAL A 424 2.73 6.30 8.49
N ASN A 425 2.79 5.15 9.12
CA ASN A 425 1.91 4.75 10.23
C ASN A 425 2.60 5.09 11.57
N PHE A 426 2.03 6.08 12.26
CA PHE A 426 2.50 6.58 13.54
C PHE A 426 1.95 5.81 14.76
N GLY A 427 1.23 4.70 14.55
CA GLY A 427 0.67 3.88 15.61
C GLY A 427 -0.86 3.95 15.71
N GLU A 428 -1.41 3.19 16.65
CA GLU A 428 -2.85 3.06 16.89
C GLU A 428 -3.43 4.34 17.54
N LEU A 429 -4.57 4.82 17.04
CA LEU A 429 -5.25 5.99 17.58
C LEU A 429 -5.73 5.71 19.02
N GLY A 430 -5.55 6.70 19.90
CA GLY A 430 -5.99 6.63 21.31
C GLY A 430 -4.99 5.98 22.27
N LYS A 431 -3.89 5.38 21.78
CA LYS A 431 -2.77 4.99 22.64
C LYS A 431 -1.94 6.22 23.07
N PRO A 432 -1.28 6.19 24.24
CA PRO A 432 -0.35 7.23 24.64
C PRO A 432 0.89 7.21 23.72
N GLY A 433 1.41 8.38 23.38
CA GLY A 433 2.55 8.52 22.48
C GLY A 433 3.29 9.84 22.70
N VAL A 434 4.37 10.03 21.95
CA VAL A 434 5.12 11.29 21.99
C VAL A 434 4.42 12.29 21.08
N ASP A 435 4.13 13.46 21.61
CA ASP A 435 3.59 14.58 20.83
C ASP A 435 4.72 15.24 20.06
N PHE A 436 4.60 15.28 18.74
CA PHE A 436 5.45 16.13 17.91
C PHE A 436 4.75 16.49 16.61
N LYS A 437 5.19 17.60 16.03
CA LYS A 437 4.63 18.18 14.82
C LYS A 437 5.32 17.62 13.58
N VAL A 438 4.56 17.23 12.56
CA VAL A 438 5.06 16.90 11.21
C VAL A 438 4.12 17.44 10.15
N ALA A 439 4.68 18.14 9.16
CA ALA A 439 3.93 18.78 8.07
C ALA A 439 2.71 19.57 8.58
N ASN A 440 2.99 20.47 9.53
CA ASN A 440 2.05 21.34 10.21
C ASN A 440 1.01 20.67 11.12
N ARG A 441 1.06 19.36 11.32
CA ARG A 441 0.10 18.62 12.14
C ARG A 441 0.75 18.10 13.41
N GLU A 442 0.27 18.59 14.55
CA GLU A 442 0.68 18.13 15.88
C GLU A 442 -0.32 17.10 16.40
N SER A 443 0.19 15.96 16.86
CA SER A 443 -0.64 14.82 17.28
C SER A 443 0.17 13.86 18.16
N PRO A 444 -0.47 13.13 19.08
CA PRO A 444 0.15 12.03 19.79
C PRO A 444 0.48 10.89 18.84
N ARG A 445 1.74 10.43 18.89
CA ARG A 445 2.28 9.40 18.00
C ARG A 445 2.83 8.24 18.82
N PRO A 446 2.02 7.21 19.07
CA PRO A 446 2.38 6.08 19.95
C PRO A 446 3.50 5.21 19.40
N GLY A 447 3.56 5.08 18.07
CA GLY A 447 4.43 4.14 17.38
C GLY A 447 4.15 2.69 17.77
N PHE A 448 5.12 1.85 17.47
CA PHE A 448 5.13 0.43 17.78
C PHE A 448 6.35 0.09 18.61
N ARG A 449 6.22 -0.91 19.48
CA ARG A 449 7.30 -1.39 20.34
C ARG A 449 7.66 -2.81 19.94
N LEU A 450 8.93 -3.06 19.64
CA LEU A 450 9.38 -4.38 19.20
C LEU A 450 10.83 -4.69 19.56
N CYS A 451 11.16 -5.97 19.63
CA CYS A 451 12.53 -6.41 19.79
C CYS A 451 13.34 -6.13 18.53
N ARG A 452 14.46 -5.42 18.66
CA ARG A 452 15.38 -5.05 17.57
C ARG A 452 15.96 -6.27 16.84
N HIS A 453 16.05 -7.42 17.50
CA HIS A 453 16.69 -8.62 16.98
C HIS A 453 15.70 -9.60 16.35
N CYS A 454 14.63 -9.95 17.08
CA CYS A 454 13.66 -10.95 16.61
C CYS A 454 12.38 -10.34 16.04
N GLY A 455 12.16 -9.03 16.18
CA GLY A 455 10.96 -8.34 15.68
C GLY A 455 9.68 -8.63 16.44
N LYS A 456 9.77 -9.34 17.58
CA LYS A 456 8.62 -9.66 18.43
C LYS A 456 8.00 -8.38 18.99
N VAL A 457 6.69 -8.25 18.83
CA VAL A 457 5.91 -7.11 19.31
C VAL A 457 5.84 -7.13 20.84
N GLN A 458 6.06 -5.97 21.47
CA GLN A 458 5.97 -5.81 22.91
C GLN A 458 4.54 -5.43 23.29
N GLY A 459 3.99 -6.08 24.33
CA GLY A 459 2.69 -5.71 24.86
C GLY A 459 2.71 -4.33 25.54
N THR A 460 1.53 -3.74 25.71
CA THR A 460 1.35 -2.54 26.52
C THR A 460 1.76 -2.84 27.97
N PRO A 461 2.65 -2.04 28.59
CA PRO A 461 2.97 -2.19 30.01
C PRO A 461 1.68 -2.07 30.84
N ARG A 462 1.37 -3.07 31.67
CA ARG A 462 0.26 -2.94 32.64
C ARG A 462 0.69 -1.96 33.72
N GLN A 463 -0.14 -0.96 34.01
CA GLN A 463 0.16 0.13 34.95
C GLN A 463 0.26 -0.29 36.43
N SER A 464 0.18 -1.58 36.77
CA SER A 464 -0.05 -2.03 38.15
C SER A 464 1.05 -2.85 38.82
N ASP A 465 2.22 -3.07 38.19
CA ASP A 465 3.32 -3.79 38.84
C ASP A 465 4.60 -2.95 38.83
N ASP A 466 5.20 -2.74 40.01
CA ASP A 466 6.56 -2.21 40.22
C ASP A 466 7.66 -3.11 39.62
N ALA A 467 7.29 -4.17 38.89
CA ALA A 467 8.18 -5.03 38.14
C ALA A 467 8.46 -4.46 36.75
N GLN A 468 9.72 -4.49 36.31
CA GLN A 468 10.07 -4.16 34.93
C GLN A 468 9.20 -4.99 33.97
N PRO A 469 8.56 -4.38 32.96
CA PRO A 469 7.70 -5.11 32.04
C PRO A 469 8.50 -6.23 31.36
N GLU A 470 7.99 -7.46 31.43
CA GLU A 470 8.62 -8.60 30.76
C GLU A 470 8.79 -8.28 29.27
N GLN A 471 10.02 -8.38 28.79
CA GLN A 471 10.32 -8.19 27.38
C GLN A 471 9.90 -9.42 26.59
N ALA A 472 9.03 -9.24 25.60
CA ALA A 472 8.59 -10.32 24.73
C ALA A 472 9.65 -10.60 23.67
N HIS A 473 10.14 -11.84 23.62
CA HIS A 473 11.11 -12.28 22.63
C HIS A 473 10.65 -13.58 21.97
N ALA A 474 11.06 -13.83 20.73
CA ALA A 474 10.99 -15.17 20.16
C ALA A 474 11.84 -16.13 20.99
N PHE A 475 11.49 -17.42 21.03
CA PHE A 475 12.19 -18.39 21.90
C PHE A 475 13.67 -18.56 21.54
N ASP A 476 14.03 -18.30 20.28
CA ASP A 476 15.37 -18.35 19.73
C ASP A 476 16.12 -17.01 19.72
N CYS A 477 15.54 -15.96 20.31
CA CYS A 477 16.21 -14.67 20.41
C CYS A 477 17.35 -14.73 21.45
N ASP A 478 18.55 -14.34 21.04
CA ASP A 478 19.73 -14.28 21.92
C ASP A 478 19.54 -13.37 23.14
N LYS A 479 18.64 -12.39 23.03
CA LYS A 479 18.33 -11.41 24.10
C LYS A 479 17.17 -11.83 24.99
N ARG A 480 16.56 -13.00 24.77
CA ARG A 480 15.40 -13.46 25.55
C ARG A 480 15.66 -13.54 27.06
N ASN A 481 16.84 -14.02 27.45
CA ASN A 481 17.22 -14.20 28.86
C ASN A 481 18.02 -13.00 29.40
N VAL A 482 18.16 -11.92 28.63
CA VAL A 482 18.91 -10.72 28.99
C VAL A 482 17.95 -9.55 28.99
N HIS A 483 17.58 -9.07 30.18
CA HIS A 483 16.78 -7.85 30.32
C HIS A 483 17.63 -6.63 29.96
N ASP A 484 17.67 -6.32 28.67
CA ASP A 484 18.42 -5.22 28.10
C ASP A 484 17.44 -4.27 27.40
N ALA A 485 17.20 -3.09 27.98
CA ALA A 485 16.29 -2.11 27.42
C ALA A 485 16.71 -1.67 26.01
N THR A 486 18.00 -1.73 25.67
CA THR A 486 18.51 -1.37 24.33
C THR A 486 18.15 -2.39 23.24
N SER A 487 17.68 -3.57 23.64
CA SER A 487 17.18 -4.59 22.72
C SER A 487 15.76 -4.31 22.24
N ILE A 488 15.05 -3.35 22.86
CA ILE A 488 13.71 -2.92 22.47
C ILE A 488 13.80 -1.61 21.72
N VAL A 489 13.12 -1.56 20.58
CA VAL A 489 12.88 -0.33 19.83
C VAL A 489 11.55 0.23 20.33
N ASP A 490 11.59 1.39 20.97
CA ASP A 490 10.41 2.14 21.36
C ASP A 490 10.07 3.18 20.29
N CYS A 491 8.77 3.46 20.11
CA CYS A 491 8.27 4.44 19.14
C CYS A 491 8.73 4.21 17.69
N LEU A 492 8.77 2.94 17.24
CA LEU A 492 9.02 2.63 15.85
C LEU A 492 7.82 3.02 14.98
N TYR A 493 8.06 3.66 13.84
CA TYR A 493 7.01 3.91 12.85
C TYR A 493 7.20 3.02 11.63
N LEU A 494 6.09 2.52 11.08
CA LEU A 494 6.10 1.73 9.85
C LEU A 494 5.87 2.65 8.67
N TYR A 495 6.63 2.49 7.60
CA TYR A 495 6.40 3.27 6.40
C TYR A 495 6.53 2.44 5.13
N ARG A 496 5.93 2.95 4.05
CA ARG A 496 6.22 2.53 2.67
C ARG A 496 6.65 3.74 1.86
N GLU A 497 7.40 3.48 0.80
CA GLU A 497 7.87 4.50 -0.14
C GLU A 497 7.69 4.03 -1.57
N PHE A 498 7.14 4.91 -2.40
CA PHE A 498 7.05 4.75 -3.85
C PHE A 498 7.26 6.11 -4.53
N SER A 499 7.75 6.10 -5.77
CA SER A 499 7.84 7.32 -6.59
C SER A 499 6.78 7.28 -7.68
N SER A 500 6.18 8.42 -8.01
CA SER A 500 5.17 8.54 -9.07
C SER A 500 5.09 9.96 -9.59
N GLU A 501 4.30 10.17 -10.64
CA GLU A 501 3.96 11.50 -11.16
C GLU A 501 2.98 12.21 -10.22
N ALA A 502 3.12 13.53 -10.13
CA ALA A 502 2.21 14.38 -9.38
C ALA A 502 1.94 15.69 -10.11
N LEU A 503 0.74 16.21 -9.93
CA LEU A 503 0.33 17.55 -10.29
C LEU A 503 0.08 18.31 -8.99
N ARG A 504 0.89 19.34 -8.73
CA ARG A 504 0.74 20.20 -7.56
C ARG A 504 -0.03 21.45 -7.96
N ILE A 505 -1.24 21.63 -7.43
CA ILE A 505 -2.14 22.74 -7.74
C ILE A 505 -2.18 23.70 -6.54
N LEU A 506 -1.82 24.96 -6.74
CA LEU A 506 -2.01 26.00 -5.73
C LEU A 506 -3.51 26.30 -5.59
N VAL A 507 -4.06 26.13 -4.39
CA VAL A 507 -5.47 26.46 -4.16
C VAL A 507 -5.62 27.98 -4.07
N PRO A 508 -6.57 28.60 -4.79
CA PRO A 508 -6.81 30.03 -4.68
C PRO A 508 -7.31 30.42 -3.27
N TYR A 509 -7.13 31.68 -2.88
CA TYR A 509 -7.61 32.30 -1.62
C TYR A 509 -6.87 31.99 -0.31
N THR A 510 -5.55 31.81 -0.33
CA THR A 510 -4.75 31.74 0.92
C THR A 510 -4.46 33.11 1.56
N ILE A 511 -5.28 34.15 1.30
CA ILE A 511 -4.97 35.54 1.68
C ILE A 511 -5.16 35.79 3.19
N HIS A 512 -6.05 35.04 3.86
CA HIS A 512 -6.35 35.21 5.30
C HIS A 512 -6.29 33.93 6.14
N GLY A 513 -5.71 32.85 5.60
CA GLY A 513 -5.73 31.51 6.20
C GLY A 513 -6.31 30.48 5.24
N VAL A 514 -6.08 29.19 5.51
CA VAL A 514 -6.61 28.09 4.69
C VAL A 514 -8.02 27.76 5.20
N ASP A 515 -9.07 28.12 4.47
CA ASP A 515 -10.42 27.60 4.73
C ASP A 515 -10.48 26.14 4.26
N GLU A 516 -10.47 25.22 5.22
CA GLU A 516 -10.50 23.78 4.94
C GLU A 516 -11.72 23.38 4.10
N GLY A 517 -12.87 24.03 4.30
CA GLY A 517 -14.07 23.78 3.52
C GLY A 517 -13.92 24.19 2.06
N VAL A 518 -13.19 25.26 1.75
CA VAL A 518 -12.87 25.65 0.36
C VAL A 518 -11.97 24.58 -0.29
N VAL A 519 -10.94 24.12 0.42
CA VAL A 519 -10.03 23.08 -0.07
C VAL A 519 -10.78 21.77 -0.35
N GLN A 520 -11.59 21.28 0.60
CA GLN A 520 -12.35 20.05 0.42
C GLN A 520 -13.39 20.17 -0.71
N SER A 521 -14.05 21.32 -0.83
CA SER A 521 -15.01 21.60 -1.90
C SER A 521 -14.34 21.64 -3.28
N PHE A 522 -13.16 22.24 -3.39
CA PHE A 522 -12.36 22.25 -4.62
C PHE A 522 -11.87 20.84 -5.00
N ILE A 523 -11.42 20.04 -4.03
CA ILE A 523 -11.03 18.64 -4.26
C ILE A 523 -12.21 17.83 -4.81
N ALA A 524 -13.40 17.97 -4.20
CA ALA A 524 -14.61 17.30 -4.65
C ALA A 524 -14.97 17.66 -6.10
N ALA A 525 -14.89 18.95 -6.44
CA ALA A 525 -15.14 19.45 -7.78
C ALA A 525 -14.13 18.95 -8.81
N LEU A 526 -12.84 18.96 -8.48
CA LEU A 526 -11.78 18.43 -9.34
C LEU A 526 -12.00 16.94 -9.64
N GLN A 527 -12.34 16.14 -8.62
CA GLN A 527 -12.64 14.71 -8.82
C GLN A 527 -13.86 14.49 -9.73
N LEU A 528 -14.90 15.30 -9.58
CA LEU A 528 -16.07 15.25 -10.46
C LEU A 528 -15.68 15.54 -11.91
N GLY A 529 -14.87 16.58 -12.15
CA GLY A 529 -14.38 16.92 -13.50
C GLY A 529 -13.54 15.80 -14.12
N LEU A 530 -12.60 15.24 -13.35
CA LEU A 530 -11.78 14.11 -13.82
C LEU A 530 -12.64 12.90 -14.18
N LYS A 531 -13.67 12.59 -13.38
CA LYS A 531 -14.62 11.51 -13.65
C LYS A 531 -15.39 11.73 -14.96
N GLN A 532 -15.85 12.96 -15.24
CA GLN A 532 -16.55 13.30 -16.48
C GLN A 532 -15.62 13.19 -17.69
N ARG A 533 -14.40 13.72 -17.59
CA ARG A 533 -13.45 13.76 -18.71
C ARG A 533 -12.98 12.38 -19.15
N PHE A 534 -12.59 11.53 -18.20
CA PHE A 534 -12.03 10.22 -18.51
C PHE A 534 -13.09 9.13 -18.68
N GLY A 535 -14.37 9.44 -18.47
CA GLY A 535 -15.49 8.53 -18.78
C GLY A 535 -15.45 7.19 -18.04
N GLY A 536 -14.73 7.10 -16.92
CA GLY A 536 -14.48 5.84 -16.22
C GLY A 536 -13.94 6.03 -14.80
N LYS A 537 -13.76 4.92 -14.07
CA LYS A 537 -13.19 4.95 -12.71
C LYS A 537 -11.69 5.20 -12.77
N VAL A 538 -11.28 6.45 -12.56
CA VAL A 538 -9.86 6.80 -12.41
C VAL A 538 -9.38 6.57 -10.97
N ASP A 539 -9.63 5.36 -10.45
CA ASP A 539 -9.34 4.97 -9.05
C ASP A 539 -7.84 5.02 -8.71
N HIS A 540 -6.97 5.03 -9.72
CA HIS A 540 -5.53 5.15 -9.55
C HIS A 540 -5.09 6.61 -9.32
N LEU A 541 -5.85 7.61 -9.80
CA LEU A 541 -5.59 9.01 -9.47
C LEU A 541 -6.12 9.31 -8.06
N ARG A 542 -5.23 9.81 -7.22
CA ARG A 542 -5.47 10.12 -5.82
C ARG A 542 -5.17 11.58 -5.56
N ILE A 543 -5.82 12.12 -4.54
CA ILE A 543 -5.63 13.50 -4.15
C ILE A 543 -5.15 13.53 -2.71
N GLY A 544 -4.09 14.29 -2.48
CA GLY A 544 -3.61 14.68 -1.16
C GLY A 544 -3.60 16.20 -1.03
N THR A 545 -3.35 16.68 0.18
CA THR A 545 -3.10 18.09 0.46
C THR A 545 -1.67 18.25 0.96
N GLN A 546 -1.07 19.38 0.64
CA GLN A 546 0.24 19.78 1.11
C GLN A 546 0.19 21.24 1.54
N GLU A 547 0.82 21.55 2.66
CA GLU A 547 0.99 22.92 3.11
C GLU A 547 2.46 23.29 3.20
N GLU A 548 2.78 24.52 2.84
CA GLU A 548 4.11 25.10 2.99
C GLU A 548 4.03 26.46 3.69
N PRO A 549 5.02 26.79 4.54
CA PRO A 549 5.16 28.15 5.05
C PRO A 549 5.38 29.13 3.88
N GLY A 550 4.80 30.32 3.99
CA GLY A 550 5.06 31.38 3.02
C GLY A 550 6.51 31.85 3.07
N ARG A 551 7.04 32.30 1.93
CA ARG A 551 8.36 32.95 1.88
C ARG A 551 8.30 34.31 2.57
N ASP A 552 9.40 34.68 3.24
CA ASP A 552 9.59 36.00 3.86
C ASP A 552 8.46 36.43 4.82
N GLY A 553 7.89 35.46 5.56
CA GLY A 553 6.79 35.72 6.49
C GLY A 553 5.41 35.89 5.84
N GLY A 554 5.29 35.61 4.55
CA GLY A 554 4.01 35.58 3.84
C GLY A 554 3.05 34.49 4.34
N PRO A 555 1.77 34.54 3.95
CA PRO A 555 0.78 33.55 4.35
C PRO A 555 1.17 32.14 3.89
N ARG A 556 0.74 31.13 4.66
CA ARG A 556 0.90 29.72 4.30
C ARG A 556 0.23 29.45 2.96
N ARG A 557 0.86 28.58 2.16
CA ARG A 557 0.34 28.14 0.87
C ARG A 557 -0.23 26.74 1.01
N ALA A 558 -1.46 26.55 0.56
CA ALA A 558 -2.10 25.25 0.48
C ALA A 558 -2.08 24.76 -0.96
N TYR A 559 -1.66 23.52 -1.14
CA TYR A 559 -1.62 22.85 -2.42
C TYR A 559 -2.50 21.60 -2.38
N VAL A 560 -3.22 21.38 -3.47
CA VAL A 560 -3.87 20.11 -3.77
C VAL A 560 -2.94 19.34 -4.68
N LEU A 561 -2.53 18.15 -4.22
CA LEU A 561 -1.63 17.28 -4.95
C LEU A 561 -2.44 16.15 -5.57
N LEU A 562 -2.64 16.21 -6.88
CA LEU A 562 -3.23 15.11 -7.66
C LEU A 562 -2.07 14.21 -8.11
N TYR A 563 -2.06 12.96 -7.67
CA TYR A 563 -0.98 12.02 -7.98
C TYR A 563 -1.50 10.69 -8.44
N ASP A 564 -0.64 9.95 -9.12
CA ASP A 564 -0.95 8.59 -9.54
C ASP A 564 -0.46 7.58 -8.49
N SER A 565 -1.35 6.73 -8.01
CA SER A 565 -1.01 5.65 -7.08
C SER A 565 -0.23 4.50 -7.71
N VAL A 566 -0.14 4.45 -9.04
CA VAL A 566 0.74 3.54 -9.78
C VAL A 566 2.19 4.03 -9.64
N PRO A 567 3.11 3.26 -9.02
CA PRO A 567 4.52 3.65 -8.95
C PRO A 567 5.10 3.87 -10.35
N GLY A 568 5.73 5.01 -10.60
CA GLY A 568 6.26 5.45 -11.89
C GLY A 568 5.29 6.25 -12.75
N GLY A 569 4.01 6.33 -12.35
CA GLY A 569 2.97 7.09 -13.05
C GLY A 569 2.47 6.41 -14.32
N THR A 570 1.19 6.62 -14.63
CA THR A 570 0.56 6.14 -15.86
C THR A 570 0.69 7.11 -17.03
N GLY A 571 1.12 8.36 -16.82
CA GLY A 571 1.15 9.41 -17.85
C GLY A 571 -0.15 10.22 -17.97
N TYR A 572 -1.20 9.88 -17.22
CA TYR A 572 -2.46 10.65 -17.20
C TYR A 572 -2.25 12.11 -16.82
N LEU A 573 -1.39 12.37 -15.83
CA LEU A 573 -1.19 13.70 -15.27
C LEU A 573 -0.45 14.63 -16.25
N HIS A 574 0.48 14.08 -17.01
CA HIS A 574 1.16 14.83 -18.07
C HIS A 574 0.17 15.29 -19.15
N GLN A 575 -0.80 14.45 -19.53
CA GLN A 575 -1.83 14.81 -20.50
C GLN A 575 -2.76 15.94 -20.05
N LEU A 576 -3.00 16.07 -18.73
CA LEU A 576 -3.79 17.18 -18.20
C LEU A 576 -3.12 18.53 -18.45
N LEU A 577 -1.79 18.55 -18.61
CA LEU A 577 -0.99 19.75 -18.80
C LEU A 577 -0.53 20.00 -20.22
N ALA A 578 -0.63 18.98 -21.08
CA ALA A 578 -0.38 19.13 -22.50
C ALA A 578 -1.18 20.32 -23.09
N GLN A 579 -0.56 21.03 -24.04
CA GLN A 579 -1.16 22.15 -24.77
C GLN A 579 -1.59 23.31 -23.84
N ASP A 580 -0.65 23.85 -23.06
CA ASP A 580 -0.87 24.98 -22.13
C ASP A 580 -2.01 24.76 -21.12
N ALA A 581 -2.17 23.51 -20.67
CA ALA A 581 -3.20 23.06 -19.72
C ALA A 581 -4.66 23.31 -20.13
N THR A 582 -4.92 23.40 -21.43
CA THR A 582 -6.29 23.48 -21.98
C THR A 582 -7.15 22.34 -21.45
N THR A 583 -6.59 21.13 -21.35
CA THR A 583 -7.29 19.95 -20.82
C THR A 583 -7.74 20.12 -19.37
N LEU A 584 -6.92 20.71 -18.50
CA LEU A 584 -7.29 20.93 -17.10
C LEU A 584 -8.39 22.00 -16.98
N VAL A 585 -8.35 23.04 -17.81
CA VAL A 585 -9.42 24.05 -17.88
C VAL A 585 -10.73 23.41 -18.36
N GLU A 586 -10.67 22.50 -19.33
CA GLU A 586 -11.85 21.71 -19.75
C GLU A 586 -12.40 20.85 -18.61
N VAL A 587 -11.54 20.24 -17.79
CA VAL A 587 -11.95 19.49 -16.59
C VAL A 587 -12.71 20.38 -15.62
N PHE A 588 -12.25 21.61 -15.37
CA PHE A 588 -12.97 22.57 -14.52
C PHE A 588 -14.30 23.01 -15.12
N LYS A 589 -14.36 23.25 -16.44
CA LYS A 589 -15.61 23.58 -17.15
C LYS A 589 -16.65 22.46 -17.03
N GLN A 590 -16.24 21.20 -17.24
CA GLN A 590 -17.11 20.03 -17.09
C GLN A 590 -17.59 19.85 -15.64
N ALA A 591 -16.72 20.06 -14.65
CA ALA A 591 -17.10 20.03 -13.25
C ALA A 591 -18.14 21.11 -12.92
N LEU A 592 -17.92 22.34 -13.38
CA LEU A 592 -18.81 23.47 -13.17
C LEU A 592 -20.19 23.23 -13.81
N GLU A 593 -20.23 22.71 -15.04
CA GLU A 593 -21.47 22.35 -15.73
C GLU A 593 -22.23 21.26 -14.98
N ALA A 594 -21.54 20.22 -14.51
CA ALA A 594 -22.14 19.13 -13.74
C ALA A 594 -22.71 19.60 -12.38
N ILE A 595 -21.98 20.47 -11.67
CA ILE A 595 -22.44 21.06 -10.40
C ILE A 595 -23.66 21.94 -10.63
N THR A 596 -23.63 22.77 -11.67
CA THR A 596 -24.70 23.75 -11.97
C THR A 596 -25.98 23.06 -12.44
N ARG A 597 -25.89 21.96 -13.20
CA ARG A 597 -27.05 21.20 -13.68
C ARG A 597 -27.56 20.15 -12.69
N CYS A 598 -26.92 19.99 -11.53
CA CYS A 598 -27.33 18.97 -10.58
C CYS A 598 -28.73 19.24 -10.04
N PRO A 599 -29.66 18.26 -10.01
CA PRO A 599 -31.00 18.45 -9.48
C PRO A 599 -31.05 18.86 -8.00
N CYS A 600 -29.99 18.60 -7.22
CA CYS A 600 -29.92 19.03 -5.83
C CYS A 600 -29.92 20.56 -5.68
N ASN A 601 -29.67 21.33 -6.74
CA ASN A 601 -29.81 22.79 -6.71
C ASN A 601 -31.27 23.25 -6.50
N LEU A 602 -32.27 22.37 -6.72
CA LEU A 602 -33.67 22.68 -6.49
C LEU A 602 -34.09 22.55 -5.02
N ASP A 603 -33.25 21.92 -4.19
CA ASP A 603 -33.51 21.67 -2.78
C ASP A 603 -32.69 22.65 -1.93
N THR A 604 -33.38 23.54 -1.22
CA THR A 604 -32.75 24.58 -0.40
C THR A 604 -32.10 24.05 0.87
N GLU A 605 -32.43 22.83 1.28
CA GLU A 605 -31.84 22.19 2.47
C GLU A 605 -30.56 21.40 2.13
N LYS A 606 -30.21 21.28 0.83
CA LYS A 606 -29.04 20.52 0.36
C LYS A 606 -27.97 21.41 -0.25
N ASP A 607 -26.77 21.34 0.31
CA ASP A 607 -25.55 21.96 -0.23
C ASP A 607 -24.62 20.95 -0.93
N GLY A 608 -25.19 19.87 -1.44
CA GLY A 608 -24.44 18.82 -2.13
C GLY A 608 -25.21 17.49 -2.19
N CYS A 609 -24.76 16.60 -3.06
CA CYS A 609 -25.23 15.21 -3.09
C CYS A 609 -24.19 14.30 -3.77
N TYR A 610 -24.41 12.99 -3.73
CA TYR A 610 -23.53 11.98 -4.34
C TYR A 610 -23.49 12.01 -5.89
N ARG A 611 -24.33 12.83 -6.53
CA ARG A 611 -24.30 13.07 -7.99
C ARG A 611 -23.33 14.18 -8.39
N CYS A 612 -23.04 15.12 -7.48
CA CYS A 612 -22.10 16.21 -7.73
C CYS A 612 -20.85 16.09 -6.85
N VAL A 613 -20.88 16.63 -5.63
CA VAL A 613 -19.67 16.87 -4.82
C VAL A 613 -19.41 15.80 -3.74
N TYR A 614 -20.43 15.06 -3.30
CA TYR A 614 -20.22 14.04 -2.25
C TYR A 614 -19.69 12.73 -2.82
N GLN A 615 -18.78 12.11 -2.08
CA GLN A 615 -18.23 10.80 -2.41
C GLN A 615 -18.19 9.88 -1.20
N TYR A 616 -18.39 8.59 -1.45
CA TYR A 616 -18.36 7.56 -0.41
C TYR A 616 -17.07 7.57 0.44
N ARG A 617 -15.91 7.89 -0.17
CA ARG A 617 -14.60 7.86 0.52
C ARG A 617 -14.26 9.12 1.32
N GLN A 618 -15.07 10.19 1.27
CA GLN A 618 -14.74 11.45 1.95
C GLN A 618 -14.91 11.37 3.48
N GLY A 619 -15.67 10.39 3.99
CA GLY A 619 -15.81 10.16 5.43
C GLY A 619 -16.16 11.44 6.19
N ARG A 620 -15.34 11.81 7.18
CA ARG A 620 -15.51 13.04 8.00
C ARG A 620 -15.34 14.34 7.20
N ALA A 621 -14.56 14.34 6.12
CA ALA A 621 -14.33 15.55 5.32
C ALA A 621 -15.59 15.98 4.55
N MET A 622 -16.57 15.08 4.39
CA MET A 622 -17.82 15.37 3.69
C MET A 622 -18.64 16.47 4.38
N GLU A 623 -18.55 16.60 5.72
CA GLU A 623 -19.20 17.68 6.47
C GLU A 623 -18.68 19.07 6.08
N GLN A 624 -17.47 19.15 5.51
CA GLN A 624 -16.84 20.40 5.07
C GLN A 624 -17.04 20.68 3.57
N VAL A 625 -17.61 19.73 2.82
CA VAL A 625 -17.81 19.85 1.36
C VAL A 625 -19.10 20.62 1.08
N SER A 626 -18.98 21.71 0.32
CA SER A 626 -20.07 22.58 -0.11
C SER A 626 -20.11 22.69 -1.64
N ARG A 627 -21.28 22.43 -2.21
CA ARG A 627 -21.54 22.60 -3.65
C ARG A 627 -21.42 24.06 -4.03
N ASP A 628 -21.97 24.97 -3.23
CA ASP A 628 -22.01 26.38 -3.56
C ASP A 628 -20.61 27.02 -3.52
N ARG A 629 -19.78 26.65 -2.52
CA ARG A 629 -18.35 27.05 -2.49
C ARG A 629 -17.58 26.48 -3.68
N ALA A 630 -17.80 25.20 -4.01
CA ALA A 630 -17.17 24.58 -5.17
C ALA A 630 -17.54 25.31 -6.48
N ARG A 631 -18.81 25.69 -6.65
CA ARG A 631 -19.31 26.44 -7.80
C ARG A 631 -18.68 27.82 -7.89
N GLU A 632 -18.58 28.54 -6.78
CA GLU A 632 -17.98 29.88 -6.71
C GLU A 632 -16.51 29.84 -7.17
N VAL A 633 -15.70 28.97 -6.55
CA VAL A 633 -14.27 28.82 -6.89
C VAL A 633 -14.08 28.45 -8.36
N LEU A 634 -14.84 27.47 -8.88
CA LEU A 634 -14.74 27.08 -10.28
C LEU A 634 -15.21 28.17 -11.24
N THR A 635 -16.24 28.93 -10.89
CA THR A 635 -16.74 30.03 -11.74
C THR A 635 -15.67 31.10 -11.90
N GLU A 636 -15.00 31.47 -10.80
CA GLU A 636 -13.94 32.48 -10.87
C GLU A 636 -12.76 31.97 -11.70
N LEU A 637 -12.30 30.75 -11.43
CA LEU A 637 -11.20 30.13 -12.18
C LEU A 637 -11.50 30.02 -13.68
N VAL A 638 -12.68 29.53 -14.05
CA VAL A 638 -13.08 29.36 -15.46
C VAL A 638 -13.28 30.70 -16.17
N SER A 639 -13.70 31.75 -15.45
CA SER A 639 -13.84 33.10 -16.02
C SER A 639 -12.52 33.82 -16.23
N ALA A 640 -11.50 33.45 -15.45
CA ALA A 640 -10.17 34.06 -15.51
C ALA A 640 -9.20 33.35 -16.49
N THR A 641 -9.52 32.13 -16.94
CA THR A 641 -8.82 31.36 -17.99
C THR A 641 -9.39 31.65 -19.36
#